data_AF-A0A6P7Z213-F1
#
_entry.id   AF-A0A6P7Z213-F1
#
_cell.length_a   1.000
_cell.length_b   1.000
_cell.length_c   1.000
_cell.angle_alpha   90.00
_cell.angle_beta   90.00
_cell.angle_gamma   90.00
#
_symmetry.space_group_name_H-M   'P 1'
#
loop_
_entity.id
_entity.type
_entity.pdbx_description
1 polymer ?
#
loop_
_entity_poly.entity_id
_entity_poly.type
_entity_poly.pdbx_seq_one_letter_code
_entity_poly.pdbx_strand_id
1 'polypeptide(L)'
;MSTEAEERLLHEARNGNIEEVGKLLQNYDKGDMEININCKGKSKSNLGWTPLHLACYFGHRHVVEHLLKAGAEVNVMNDLGDTPLHRAAFTGRKELVVLLLQYGADTAVINGGGQTAKDVTQDKEIRNMLEAAERTWERKFEEILLGAAREGEIGKLTEMLKKPKPPDINCTDQMGNTPLHCAAYRDQKQCALKLLKSGADANVKNKNNQTPLNLAQSTDMKQILRGNISRNINKCLQRFEGPLRKNSRFFGWKLCWVVLDHGVLSWFQKQSDALHSDHRQGCKHLTQAVCTVKPSDGSLFSIKCFDDSVHSFKVLPKNTEQTREGWLAAIEEHSAYSTHYCTQDQLSDEDDDDMVVIGDLQESLEKAQACQRKLDQEVSSFLTVLQECEAVKDMPLPALQKVRDVSDASKETLATLNNCLALISRHEVVRDLRLEHEQEKNKILSEALQTLATEHHELEQSLVKGSPPKSILSDDEFYDAVSNSDSEHSMSGYESVTSHSLEENCQNLSNKKSSSMSEEKKHGAGDSTFNGIKKHRTSLPSPMFSRNDFSIWSILRKCIGMELSKITMPVIFNEPLSFLQRLTEYMEHTYLIHKASSFSSTVDRMQCVAAFAVSAVASQWERTGKPFNPLLGETYELVRDDLGFRLISEQVSHHPPVSAFYAEGLSNDFIFHGSIYPKLKFWGKSVEAEPKGIITLELLKHNEAYTWTNPTCCVHNIIVGKLWIEQYGSVEITNHKTGEKCVLSFKPCGLFGKELHKVEGYIQDKSKKKLCALYGKWTECLYSVDPATFDAYKKNDKKNAEEKKNKQTGSTEEPDEMPLPDSESVHVIPGSSLLWKIAPRPLNSAQMYNFTSFAMTLNELDKEMENIIPITDCRLRPDIKAMENGEIDLASEEKKRLEEKQRAARKNRSKSDEDWKTRWFHQGPNPYNGSQDWLYSGKYWDRNYSDLPDIY
;
A
#
# COMPACT_ATOMS: atom_id res chain seq x y z
N MET A 1 1.63 35.39 -39.44
CA MET A 1 2.29 35.49 -38.12
C MET A 1 2.13 34.18 -37.33
N SER A 2 0.91 33.64 -37.14
CA SER A 2 0.70 32.38 -36.39
C SER A 2 1.54 31.18 -36.88
N THR A 3 1.62 30.93 -38.20
CA THR A 3 2.38 29.78 -38.75
C THR A 3 3.90 29.85 -38.58
N GLU A 4 4.49 31.05 -38.55
CA GLU A 4 5.93 31.23 -38.36
C GLU A 4 6.32 31.00 -36.90
N ALA A 5 5.46 31.42 -35.98
CA ALA A 5 5.64 31.18 -34.55
C ALA A 5 5.47 29.70 -34.17
N GLU A 6 4.53 28.98 -34.80
CA GLU A 6 4.37 27.52 -34.66
C GLU A 6 5.59 26.76 -35.21
N GLU A 7 6.09 27.13 -36.39
CA GLU A 7 7.30 26.53 -36.95
C GLU A 7 8.52 26.78 -36.07
N ARG A 8 8.62 27.97 -35.49
CA ARG A 8 9.66 28.32 -34.52
C ARG A 8 9.52 27.50 -33.24
N LEU A 9 8.31 27.35 -32.69
CA LEU A 9 8.07 26.52 -31.51
C LEU A 9 8.47 25.06 -31.74
N LEU A 10 8.12 24.49 -32.90
CA LEU A 10 8.54 23.15 -33.32
C LEU A 10 10.06 23.03 -33.45
N HIS A 11 10.73 24.05 -34.00
CA HIS A 11 12.18 24.08 -34.15
C HIS A 11 12.90 24.16 -32.79
N GLU A 12 12.49 25.10 -31.93
CA GLU A 12 13.11 25.29 -30.61
C GLU A 12 12.82 24.11 -29.67
N ALA A 13 11.62 23.52 -29.73
CA ALA A 13 11.28 22.33 -28.94
C ALA A 13 12.10 21.10 -29.37
N ARG A 14 12.43 20.99 -30.66
CA ARG A 14 13.32 19.95 -31.20
C ARG A 14 14.77 20.14 -30.77
N ASN A 15 15.24 21.38 -30.64
CA ASN A 15 16.63 21.68 -30.26
C ASN A 15 16.84 21.82 -28.75
N GLY A 16 15.75 21.84 -27.96
CA GLY A 16 15.83 21.93 -26.51
C GLY A 16 16.06 23.34 -25.97
N ASN A 17 15.77 24.38 -26.76
CA ASN A 17 16.01 25.77 -26.35
C ASN A 17 14.90 26.28 -25.43
N ILE A 18 15.08 26.06 -24.12
CA ILE A 18 14.11 26.42 -23.09
C ILE A 18 13.80 27.92 -23.04
N GLU A 19 14.80 28.79 -23.21
CA GLU A 19 14.61 30.24 -23.06
C GLU A 19 13.67 30.77 -24.14
N GLU A 20 13.86 30.31 -25.38
CA GLU A 20 13.05 30.77 -26.51
C GLU A 20 11.66 30.13 -26.53
N VAL A 21 11.54 28.85 -26.16
CA VAL A 21 10.24 28.20 -25.91
C VAL A 21 9.49 28.95 -24.80
N GLY A 22 10.16 29.29 -23.70
CA GLY A 22 9.56 30.05 -22.60
C GLY A 22 9.05 31.42 -23.03
N LYS A 23 9.80 32.16 -23.85
CA LYS A 23 9.35 33.45 -24.41
C LYS A 23 8.14 33.30 -25.32
N LEU A 24 8.13 32.28 -26.19
CA LEU A 24 7.01 32.02 -27.09
C LEU A 24 5.73 31.68 -26.32
N LEU A 25 5.84 30.89 -25.24
CA LEU A 25 4.71 30.52 -24.38
C LEU A 25 4.24 31.68 -23.48
N GLN A 26 5.15 32.51 -22.96
CA GLN A 26 4.75 33.70 -22.18
C GLN A 26 3.99 34.73 -23.02
N ASN A 27 4.35 34.89 -24.30
CA ASN A 27 3.62 35.77 -25.21
C ASN A 27 2.26 35.18 -25.61
N TYR A 28 2.13 33.85 -25.60
CA TYR A 28 0.84 33.16 -25.74
C TYR A 28 -0.06 33.40 -24.52
N ASP A 29 0.46 33.23 -23.30
CA ASP A 29 -0.32 33.42 -22.06
C ASP A 29 -0.81 34.85 -21.85
N LYS A 30 -0.06 35.85 -22.36
CA LYS A 30 -0.44 37.26 -22.34
C LYS A 30 -1.48 37.65 -23.40
N GLY A 31 -1.81 36.73 -24.31
CA GLY A 31 -2.71 36.99 -25.44
C GLY A 31 -2.08 37.85 -26.55
N ASP A 32 -0.77 38.10 -26.49
CA ASP A 32 -0.04 38.91 -27.47
C ASP A 32 0.19 38.16 -28.80
N MET A 33 0.03 36.83 -28.81
CA MET A 33 0.29 35.99 -29.97
C MET A 33 -0.58 34.73 -30.00
N GLU A 34 -1.18 34.44 -31.16
CA GLU A 34 -2.06 33.28 -31.36
C GLU A 34 -1.26 32.06 -31.87
N ILE A 35 -0.88 31.16 -30.96
CA ILE A 35 -0.13 29.92 -31.24
C ILE A 35 -0.96 28.71 -30.81
N ASN A 36 -1.06 27.70 -31.68
CA ASN A 36 -1.51 26.37 -31.24
C ASN A 36 -0.33 25.59 -30.62
N ILE A 37 -0.33 25.41 -29.29
CA ILE A 37 0.71 24.64 -28.57
C ILE A 37 0.79 23.18 -29.06
N ASN A 38 -0.33 22.64 -29.56
CA ASN A 38 -0.43 21.30 -30.13
C ASN A 38 -0.29 21.31 -31.67
N CYS A 39 0.32 22.36 -32.25
CA CYS A 39 0.55 22.44 -33.70
C CYS A 39 1.30 21.22 -34.22
N LYS A 40 0.93 20.76 -35.43
CA LYS A 40 1.62 19.66 -36.11
C LYS A 40 2.54 20.20 -37.18
N GLY A 41 3.79 19.74 -37.19
CA GLY A 41 4.76 20.14 -38.20
C GLY A 41 4.30 19.76 -39.61
N LYS A 42 4.49 20.69 -40.56
CA LYS A 42 4.16 20.51 -41.99
C LYS A 42 5.39 20.28 -42.86
N SER A 43 6.58 20.57 -42.34
CA SER A 43 7.84 20.38 -43.03
C SER A 43 8.28 18.91 -43.00
N LYS A 44 9.02 18.48 -44.02
CA LYS A 44 9.51 17.09 -44.14
C LYS A 44 10.26 16.58 -42.90
N SER A 45 10.87 17.49 -42.14
CA SER A 45 11.66 17.17 -40.94
C SER A 45 10.84 16.94 -39.67
N ASN A 46 9.60 17.46 -39.59
CA ASN A 46 8.74 17.41 -38.39
C ASN A 46 7.29 16.96 -38.73
N LEU A 47 7.08 16.32 -39.88
CA LEU A 47 5.75 16.07 -40.45
C LEU A 47 4.87 15.28 -39.46
N GLY A 48 3.76 15.87 -39.07
CA GLY A 48 2.76 15.25 -38.19
C GLY A 48 3.09 15.24 -36.70
N TRP A 49 4.27 15.75 -36.30
CA TRP A 49 4.72 15.76 -34.90
C TRP A 49 4.41 17.09 -34.23
N THR A 50 4.06 17.04 -32.95
CA THR A 50 3.86 18.23 -32.11
C THR A 50 5.14 18.64 -31.39
N PRO A 51 5.24 19.87 -30.84
CA PRO A 51 6.39 20.29 -30.04
C PRO A 51 6.68 19.31 -28.88
N LEU A 52 5.63 18.77 -28.27
CA LEU A 52 5.73 17.79 -27.19
C LEU A 52 6.32 16.45 -27.67
N HIS A 53 5.94 15.97 -28.85
CA HIS A 53 6.56 14.76 -29.45
C HIS A 53 8.05 14.96 -29.72
N LEU A 54 8.42 16.12 -30.28
CA LEU A 54 9.81 16.43 -30.61
C LEU A 54 10.66 16.50 -29.33
N ALA A 55 10.21 17.26 -28.34
CA ALA A 55 10.91 17.40 -27.06
C ALA A 55 11.05 16.03 -26.34
N CYS A 56 10.01 15.19 -26.38
CA CYS A 56 10.06 13.85 -25.79
C CYS A 56 11.02 12.89 -26.51
N TYR A 57 11.06 12.94 -27.84
CA TYR A 57 11.93 12.08 -28.65
C TYR A 57 13.41 12.46 -28.50
N PHE A 58 13.72 13.76 -28.52
CA PHE A 58 15.11 14.25 -28.38
C PHE A 58 15.61 14.29 -26.93
N GLY A 59 14.72 14.14 -25.94
CA GLY A 59 15.10 14.01 -24.52
C GLY A 59 15.14 15.34 -23.76
N HIS A 60 14.46 16.37 -24.23
CA HIS A 60 14.51 17.72 -23.65
C HIS A 60 13.52 17.89 -22.48
N ARG A 61 13.87 17.33 -21.31
CA ARG A 61 13.02 17.31 -20.10
C ARG A 61 12.42 18.68 -19.74
N HIS A 62 13.25 19.70 -19.68
CA HIS A 62 12.81 21.03 -19.23
C HIS A 62 11.85 21.70 -20.22
N VAL A 63 11.99 21.42 -21.52
CA VAL A 63 11.07 21.89 -22.57
C VAL A 63 9.73 21.16 -22.47
N VAL A 64 9.75 19.83 -22.25
CA VAL A 64 8.53 19.04 -22.02
C VAL A 64 7.74 19.58 -20.82
N GLU A 65 8.43 19.88 -19.73
CA GLU A 65 7.81 20.44 -18.52
C GLU A 65 7.15 21.81 -18.79
N HIS A 66 7.81 22.70 -19.54
CA HIS A 66 7.25 24.01 -19.89
C HIS A 66 6.03 23.89 -20.82
N LEU A 67 6.08 22.99 -21.82
CA LEU A 67 4.95 22.75 -22.71
C LEU A 67 3.74 22.20 -21.96
N LEU A 68 3.93 21.24 -21.04
CA LEU A 68 2.85 20.68 -20.24
C LEU A 68 2.25 21.71 -19.27
N LYS A 69 3.08 22.56 -18.65
CA LYS A 69 2.62 23.67 -17.79
C LYS A 69 1.80 24.71 -18.56
N ALA A 70 2.13 24.94 -19.83
CA ALA A 70 1.37 25.81 -20.72
C ALA A 70 0.10 25.15 -21.31
N GLY A 71 -0.25 23.92 -20.88
CA GLY A 71 -1.48 23.25 -21.29
C GLY A 71 -1.37 22.41 -22.57
N ALA A 72 -0.16 21.99 -22.97
CA ALA A 72 0.00 21.02 -24.06
C ALA A 72 -0.76 19.72 -23.75
N GLU A 73 -1.45 19.18 -24.76
CA GLU A 73 -2.27 17.98 -24.59
C GLU A 73 -1.37 16.74 -24.49
N VAL A 74 -1.35 16.11 -23.32
CA VAL A 74 -0.43 15.01 -22.99
C VAL A 74 -0.67 13.75 -23.84
N ASN A 75 -1.91 13.51 -24.26
CA ASN A 75 -2.34 12.34 -25.03
C ASN A 75 -2.55 12.62 -26.53
N VAL A 76 -2.06 13.77 -27.03
CA VAL A 76 -2.20 14.13 -28.44
C VAL A 76 -1.54 13.09 -29.34
N MET A 77 -2.23 12.67 -30.40
CA MET A 77 -1.69 11.68 -31.33
C MET A 77 -1.05 12.34 -32.56
N ASN A 78 0.18 11.93 -32.89
CA ASN A 78 0.81 12.26 -34.16
C ASN A 78 0.13 11.50 -35.32
N ASP A 79 0.60 11.72 -36.56
CA ASP A 79 -0.02 11.11 -37.74
C ASP A 79 0.18 9.58 -37.84
N LEU A 80 1.04 9.01 -36.99
CA LEU A 80 1.24 7.57 -36.82
C LEU A 80 0.39 7.00 -35.68
N GLY A 81 -0.40 7.83 -34.99
CA GLY A 81 -1.18 7.45 -33.82
C GLY A 81 -0.36 7.34 -32.53
N ASP A 82 0.93 7.71 -32.55
CA ASP A 82 1.73 7.71 -31.32
C ASP A 82 1.37 8.91 -30.46
N THR A 83 1.39 8.70 -29.14
CA THR A 83 1.39 9.78 -28.15
C THR A 83 2.82 10.19 -27.78
N PRO A 84 3.02 11.34 -27.10
CA PRO A 84 4.31 11.70 -26.54
C PRO A 84 4.89 10.60 -25.64
N LEU A 85 4.04 9.84 -24.94
CA LEU A 85 4.44 8.71 -24.09
C LEU A 85 5.04 7.57 -24.91
N HIS A 86 4.48 7.24 -26.08
CA HIS A 86 5.05 6.25 -27.01
C HIS A 86 6.45 6.67 -27.45
N ARG A 87 6.66 7.96 -27.75
CA ARG A 87 7.97 8.47 -28.20
C ARG A 87 9.01 8.52 -27.08
N ALA A 88 8.61 8.90 -25.87
CA ALA A 88 9.49 8.83 -24.69
C ALA A 88 9.87 7.37 -24.35
N ALA A 89 8.91 6.44 -24.43
CA ALA A 89 9.14 5.02 -24.16
C ALA A 89 10.01 4.35 -25.24
N PHE A 90 9.75 4.62 -26.51
CA PHE A 90 10.52 4.12 -27.65
C PHE A 90 11.99 4.57 -27.61
N THR A 91 12.25 5.80 -27.17
CA THR A 91 13.61 6.36 -27.09
C THR A 91 14.34 6.06 -25.79
N GLY A 92 13.72 5.32 -24.85
CA GLY A 92 14.36 4.94 -23.59
C GLY A 92 14.45 6.09 -22.57
N ARG A 93 13.65 7.16 -22.70
CA ARG A 93 13.76 8.37 -21.87
C ARG A 93 12.93 8.25 -20.59
N LYS A 94 13.48 7.58 -19.59
CA LYS A 94 12.82 7.24 -18.32
C LYS A 94 12.22 8.45 -17.60
N GLU A 95 12.96 9.54 -17.49
CA GLU A 95 12.55 10.76 -16.79
C GLU A 95 11.34 11.41 -17.47
N LEU A 96 11.26 11.32 -18.81
CA LEU A 96 10.15 11.83 -19.59
C LEU A 96 8.91 10.95 -19.50
N VAL A 97 9.08 9.63 -19.45
CA VAL A 97 7.96 8.70 -19.20
C VAL A 97 7.32 9.00 -17.84
N VAL A 98 8.12 9.19 -16.78
CA VAL A 98 7.62 9.58 -15.46
C VAL A 98 6.88 10.92 -15.52
N LEU A 99 7.50 11.93 -16.16
CA LEU A 99 6.92 13.27 -16.26
C LEU A 99 5.58 13.25 -17.01
N LEU A 100 5.47 12.52 -18.11
CA LEU A 100 4.22 12.41 -18.86
C LEU A 100 3.13 11.69 -18.06
N LEU A 101 3.46 10.62 -17.33
CA LEU A 101 2.52 9.92 -16.46
C LEU A 101 2.01 10.81 -15.32
N GLN A 102 2.87 11.67 -14.75
CA GLN A 102 2.47 12.66 -13.73
C GLN A 102 1.44 13.67 -14.25
N TYR A 103 1.52 14.03 -15.54
CA TYR A 103 0.57 14.92 -16.20
C TYR A 103 -0.63 14.19 -16.83
N GLY A 104 -0.87 12.92 -16.45
CA GLY A 104 -2.06 12.17 -16.87
C GLY A 104 -1.96 11.49 -18.23
N ALA A 105 -0.75 11.13 -18.68
CA ALA A 105 -0.59 10.33 -19.88
C ALA A 105 -1.27 8.95 -19.75
N ASP A 106 -2.08 8.59 -20.74
CA ASP A 106 -2.78 7.32 -20.81
C ASP A 106 -1.87 6.25 -21.43
N THR A 107 -1.61 5.20 -20.65
CA THR A 107 -0.77 4.06 -21.04
C THR A 107 -1.48 3.08 -21.97
N ALA A 108 -2.82 3.10 -22.00
CA ALA A 108 -3.66 2.17 -22.75
C ALA A 108 -3.91 2.62 -24.20
N VAL A 109 -3.44 3.81 -24.59
CA VAL A 109 -3.57 4.29 -25.98
C VAL A 109 -2.80 3.36 -26.91
N ILE A 110 -3.47 2.92 -27.97
CA ILE A 110 -2.90 2.06 -29.00
C ILE A 110 -2.60 2.92 -30.22
N ASN A 111 -1.33 2.91 -30.66
CA ASN A 111 -0.91 3.65 -31.85
C ASN A 111 -1.41 3.01 -33.16
N GLY A 112 -1.13 3.64 -34.30
CA GLY A 112 -1.52 3.12 -35.62
C GLY A 112 -0.89 1.78 -35.99
N GLY A 113 0.16 1.35 -35.28
CA GLY A 113 0.80 0.04 -35.39
C GLY A 113 0.17 -1.05 -34.52
N GLY A 114 -0.86 -0.73 -33.72
CA GLY A 114 -1.49 -1.68 -32.81
C GLY A 114 -0.69 -1.90 -31.51
N GLN A 115 0.24 -1.00 -31.18
CA GLN A 115 1.14 -1.11 -30.03
C GLN A 115 0.79 -0.05 -28.98
N THR A 116 0.89 -0.40 -27.70
CA THR A 116 0.84 0.56 -26.58
C THR A 116 2.24 1.09 -26.26
N ALA A 117 2.32 2.08 -25.37
CA ALA A 117 3.59 2.66 -24.95
C ALA A 117 4.57 1.62 -24.36
N LYS A 118 4.07 0.54 -23.72
CA LYS A 118 4.91 -0.56 -23.20
C LYS A 118 5.40 -1.50 -24.29
N ASP A 119 4.67 -1.61 -25.40
CA ASP A 119 5.01 -2.51 -26.50
C ASP A 119 6.08 -1.91 -27.41
N VAL A 120 6.17 -0.58 -27.48
CA VAL A 120 7.17 0.13 -28.28
C VAL A 120 8.54 0.24 -27.60
N THR A 121 8.64 -0.06 -26.30
CA THR A 121 9.90 0.00 -25.55
C THR A 121 10.55 -1.37 -25.39
N GLN A 122 11.88 -1.43 -25.57
CA GLN A 122 12.70 -2.59 -25.24
C GLN A 122 13.37 -2.45 -23.85
N ASP A 123 13.23 -1.30 -23.20
CA ASP A 123 13.78 -1.06 -21.87
C ASP A 123 12.89 -1.72 -20.81
N LYS A 124 13.44 -2.71 -20.09
CA LYS A 124 12.75 -3.48 -19.06
C LYS A 124 12.22 -2.58 -17.93
N GLU A 125 12.94 -1.51 -17.57
CA GLU A 125 12.51 -0.61 -16.50
C GLU A 125 11.33 0.28 -16.94
N ILE A 126 11.34 0.77 -18.18
CA ILE A 126 10.21 1.55 -18.72
C ILE A 126 8.98 0.66 -18.88
N ARG A 127 9.15 -0.57 -19.35
CA ARG A 127 8.08 -1.57 -19.42
C ARG A 127 7.47 -1.82 -18.03
N ASN A 128 8.29 -2.09 -17.02
CA ASN A 128 7.84 -2.27 -15.65
C ASN A 128 7.12 -1.02 -15.09
N MET A 129 7.59 0.18 -15.44
CA MET A 129 6.98 1.45 -15.02
C MET A 129 5.58 1.63 -15.61
N LEU A 130 5.42 1.33 -16.90
CA LEU A 130 4.13 1.41 -17.59
C LEU A 130 3.17 0.32 -17.09
N GLU A 131 3.65 -0.90 -16.84
CA GLU A 131 2.86 -1.97 -16.22
C GLU A 131 2.43 -1.62 -14.78
N ALA A 132 3.31 -0.99 -14.00
CA ALA A 132 2.96 -0.52 -12.65
C ALA A 132 1.91 0.60 -12.71
N ALA A 133 2.05 1.55 -13.64
CA ALA A 133 1.07 2.60 -13.86
C ALA A 133 -0.29 2.04 -14.29
N GLU A 134 -0.33 1.01 -15.14
CA GLU A 134 -1.54 0.28 -15.52
C GLU A 134 -2.21 -0.36 -14.30
N ARG A 135 -1.47 -1.10 -13.45
CA ARG A 135 -2.01 -1.74 -12.23
C ARG A 135 -2.55 -0.73 -11.22
N THR A 136 -1.86 0.40 -11.04
CA THR A 136 -2.32 1.48 -10.15
C THR A 136 -3.61 2.09 -10.67
N TRP A 137 -3.71 2.30 -11.99
CA TRP A 137 -4.94 2.77 -12.62
C TRP A 137 -6.09 1.79 -12.49
N GLU A 138 -5.85 0.49 -12.69
CA GLU A 138 -6.85 -0.57 -12.53
C GLU A 138 -7.46 -0.57 -11.13
N ARG A 139 -6.61 -0.55 -10.08
CA ARG A 139 -7.08 -0.47 -8.69
C ARG A 139 -7.88 0.80 -8.40
N LYS A 140 -7.45 1.94 -8.93
CA LYS A 140 -8.18 3.20 -8.78
C LYS A 140 -9.56 3.12 -9.45
N PHE A 141 -9.65 2.49 -10.61
CA PHE A 141 -10.93 2.24 -11.28
C PHE A 141 -11.82 1.26 -10.50
N GLU A 142 -11.26 0.21 -9.90
CA GLU A 142 -12.01 -0.71 -9.03
C GLU A 142 -12.55 0.00 -7.78
N GLU A 143 -11.73 0.82 -7.11
CA GLU A 143 -12.14 1.64 -5.96
C GLU A 143 -13.26 2.63 -6.31
N ILE A 144 -13.16 3.30 -7.46
CA ILE A 144 -14.20 4.21 -7.93
C ILE A 144 -15.48 3.43 -8.26
N LEU A 145 -15.40 2.21 -8.79
CA LEU A 145 -16.57 1.39 -9.12
C LEU A 145 -17.29 0.95 -7.85
N LEU A 146 -16.53 0.47 -6.85
CA LEU A 146 -17.03 0.15 -5.51
C LEU A 146 -17.70 1.35 -4.85
N GLY A 147 -17.06 2.53 -4.92
CA GLY A 147 -17.60 3.79 -4.41
C GLY A 147 -18.90 4.20 -5.10
N ALA A 148 -18.92 4.20 -6.44
CA ALA A 148 -20.11 4.56 -7.22
C ALA A 148 -21.29 3.61 -6.93
N ALA A 149 -21.03 2.31 -6.77
CA ALA A 149 -22.06 1.34 -6.41
C ALA A 149 -22.57 1.53 -4.98
N ARG A 150 -21.70 1.91 -4.04
CA ARG A 150 -22.05 2.20 -2.64
C ARG A 150 -22.90 3.45 -2.51
N GLU A 151 -22.50 4.54 -3.17
CA GLU A 151 -23.17 5.84 -3.06
C GLU A 151 -24.37 5.99 -4.01
N GLY A 152 -24.56 5.05 -4.95
CA GLY A 152 -25.69 5.05 -5.88
C GLY A 152 -25.50 5.90 -7.14
N GLU A 153 -24.26 6.23 -7.50
CA GLU A 153 -23.89 7.08 -8.62
C GLU A 153 -23.99 6.35 -9.98
N ILE A 154 -25.21 6.12 -10.46
CA ILE A 154 -25.44 5.33 -11.69
C ILE A 154 -24.78 5.89 -12.95
N GLY A 155 -24.67 7.22 -13.04
CA GLY A 155 -24.02 7.89 -14.18
C GLY A 155 -22.54 7.52 -14.28
N LYS A 156 -21.82 7.66 -13.16
CA LYS A 156 -20.40 7.32 -13.03
C LYS A 156 -20.16 5.82 -13.22
N LEU A 157 -20.97 4.98 -12.57
CA LEU A 157 -20.94 3.52 -12.75
C LEU A 157 -21.12 3.11 -14.22
N THR A 158 -22.07 3.74 -14.92
CA THR A 158 -22.31 3.46 -16.34
C THR A 158 -21.17 3.95 -17.24
N GLU A 159 -20.56 5.10 -16.93
CA GLU A 159 -19.40 5.61 -17.66
C GLU A 159 -18.21 4.65 -17.53
N MET A 160 -17.94 4.15 -16.32
CA MET A 160 -16.82 3.24 -16.05
C MET A 160 -16.96 1.91 -16.77
N LEU A 161 -18.16 1.31 -16.74
CA LEU A 161 -18.43 0.04 -17.42
C LEU A 161 -18.42 0.16 -18.95
N LYS A 162 -18.43 1.38 -19.51
CA LYS A 162 -18.36 1.63 -20.96
C LYS A 162 -16.94 1.93 -21.46
N LYS A 163 -15.95 2.06 -20.58
CA LYS A 163 -14.57 2.34 -20.99
C LYS A 163 -13.98 1.16 -21.77
N PRO A 164 -12.99 1.39 -22.68
CA PRO A 164 -12.40 0.34 -23.50
C PRO A 164 -11.79 -0.83 -22.69
N LYS A 165 -11.35 -0.54 -21.47
CA LYS A 165 -10.91 -1.52 -20.47
C LYS A 165 -11.68 -1.26 -19.16
N PRO A 166 -12.87 -1.85 -18.97
CA PRO A 166 -13.65 -1.64 -17.76
C PRO A 166 -12.97 -2.33 -16.56
N PRO A 167 -13.11 -1.78 -15.33
CA PRO A 167 -12.66 -2.46 -14.12
C PRO A 167 -13.38 -3.80 -13.93
N ASP A 168 -12.76 -4.72 -13.17
CA ASP A 168 -13.43 -5.95 -12.78
C ASP A 168 -14.73 -5.65 -12.03
N ILE A 169 -15.84 -6.12 -12.58
CA ILE A 169 -17.17 -5.89 -12.03
C ILE A 169 -17.39 -6.59 -10.69
N ASN A 170 -16.59 -7.63 -10.41
CA ASN A 170 -16.59 -8.39 -9.17
C ASN A 170 -15.35 -8.10 -8.30
N CYS A 171 -14.66 -6.97 -8.54
CA CYS A 171 -13.58 -6.50 -7.65
C CYS A 171 -14.07 -6.44 -6.20
N THR A 172 -13.17 -6.59 -5.23
CA THR A 172 -13.55 -6.66 -3.81
C THR A 172 -12.85 -5.60 -2.97
N ASP A 173 -13.57 -5.09 -1.98
CA ASP A 173 -12.98 -4.24 -0.95
C ASP A 173 -12.17 -5.07 0.08
N GLN A 174 -11.61 -4.40 1.09
CA GLN A 174 -10.83 -5.05 2.16
C GLN A 174 -11.61 -6.11 2.95
N MET A 175 -12.94 -6.06 2.94
CA MET A 175 -13.84 -7.02 3.60
C MET A 175 -14.34 -8.12 2.63
N GLY A 176 -13.90 -8.11 1.37
CA GLY A 176 -14.36 -9.04 0.34
C GLY A 176 -15.71 -8.65 -0.29
N ASN A 177 -16.22 -7.43 -0.07
CA ASN A 177 -17.48 -6.99 -0.66
C ASN A 177 -17.27 -6.55 -2.11
N THR A 178 -18.11 -7.06 -3.02
CA THR A 178 -18.16 -6.61 -4.42
C THR A 178 -18.98 -5.32 -4.58
N PRO A 179 -18.90 -4.61 -5.73
CA PRO A 179 -19.81 -3.49 -6.02
C PRO A 179 -21.28 -3.86 -5.82
N LEU A 180 -21.66 -5.11 -6.11
CA LEU A 180 -23.02 -5.60 -5.91
C LEU A 180 -23.37 -5.78 -4.41
N HIS A 181 -22.42 -6.18 -3.56
CA HIS A 181 -22.60 -6.17 -2.10
C HIS A 181 -22.83 -4.75 -1.59
N CYS A 182 -22.01 -3.79 -2.03
CA CYS A 182 -22.14 -2.39 -1.64
C CYS A 182 -23.50 -1.80 -2.04
N ALA A 183 -23.94 -2.07 -3.28
CA ALA A 183 -25.24 -1.65 -3.77
C ALA A 183 -26.40 -2.32 -3.02
N ALA A 184 -26.29 -3.62 -2.71
CA ALA A 184 -27.31 -4.37 -1.98
C ALA A 184 -27.46 -3.90 -0.52
N TYR A 185 -26.34 -3.68 0.17
CA TYR A 185 -26.31 -3.22 1.56
C TYR A 185 -26.96 -1.84 1.76
N ARG A 186 -26.75 -0.91 0.82
CA ARG A 186 -27.32 0.45 0.85
C ARG A 186 -28.60 0.64 0.03
N ASP A 187 -29.22 -0.47 -0.39
CA ASP A 187 -30.48 -0.47 -1.17
C ASP A 187 -30.43 0.34 -2.49
N GLN A 188 -29.26 0.37 -3.16
CA GLN A 188 -29.03 1.08 -4.42
C GLN A 188 -29.56 0.30 -5.64
N LYS A 189 -30.90 0.19 -5.75
CA LYS A 189 -31.61 -0.68 -6.71
C LYS A 189 -31.18 -0.52 -8.17
N GLN A 190 -31.02 0.72 -8.63
CA GLN A 190 -30.66 1.00 -10.03
C GLN A 190 -29.21 0.61 -10.34
N CYS A 191 -28.29 0.80 -9.40
CA CYS A 191 -26.90 0.36 -9.52
C CYS A 191 -26.82 -1.17 -9.50
N ALA A 192 -27.54 -1.85 -8.60
CA ALA A 192 -27.61 -3.31 -8.56
C ALA A 192 -28.15 -3.90 -9.87
N LEU A 193 -29.23 -3.35 -10.43
CA LEU A 193 -29.75 -3.75 -11.74
C LEU A 193 -28.74 -3.56 -12.87
N LYS A 194 -28.00 -2.44 -12.86
CA LYS A 194 -27.00 -2.14 -13.88
C LYS A 194 -25.80 -3.09 -13.78
N LEU A 195 -25.31 -3.35 -12.57
CA LEU A 195 -24.22 -4.29 -12.32
C LEU A 195 -24.60 -5.71 -12.77
N LEU A 196 -25.79 -6.20 -12.40
CA LEU A 196 -26.28 -7.52 -12.83
C LEU A 196 -26.42 -7.62 -14.35
N LYS A 197 -26.94 -6.58 -15.02
CA LYS A 197 -27.01 -6.52 -16.49
C LYS A 197 -25.64 -6.51 -17.16
N SER A 198 -24.62 -6.05 -16.45
CA SER A 198 -23.24 -5.99 -16.91
C SER A 198 -22.42 -7.21 -16.47
N GLY A 199 -23.04 -8.25 -15.90
CA GLY A 199 -22.38 -9.53 -15.58
C GLY A 199 -21.85 -9.67 -14.15
N ALA A 200 -22.28 -8.83 -13.20
CA ALA A 200 -21.90 -8.98 -11.80
C ALA A 200 -22.45 -10.29 -11.21
N ASP A 201 -21.62 -11.02 -10.47
CA ASP A 201 -22.00 -12.28 -9.84
C ASP A 201 -22.70 -12.02 -8.49
N ALA A 202 -23.93 -12.52 -8.38
CA ALA A 202 -24.77 -12.41 -7.20
C ALA A 202 -24.47 -13.45 -6.12
N ASN A 203 -23.58 -14.42 -6.39
CA ASN A 203 -23.25 -15.53 -5.50
C ASN A 203 -21.91 -15.36 -4.78
N VAL A 204 -21.10 -14.35 -5.14
CA VAL A 204 -19.83 -14.05 -4.47
C VAL A 204 -20.08 -13.86 -2.98
N LYS A 205 -19.22 -14.47 -2.16
CA LYS A 205 -19.27 -14.34 -0.70
C LYS A 205 -18.14 -13.42 -0.23
N ASN A 206 -18.47 -12.49 0.65
CA ASN A 206 -17.47 -11.69 1.34
C ASN A 206 -16.75 -12.50 2.44
N LYS A 207 -15.78 -11.89 3.15
CA LYS A 207 -15.00 -12.56 4.22
C LYS A 207 -15.86 -13.04 5.41
N ASN A 208 -17.11 -12.58 5.52
CA ASN A 208 -18.07 -13.03 6.52
C ASN A 208 -19.02 -14.12 5.97
N ASN A 209 -18.72 -14.72 4.81
CA ASN A 209 -19.56 -15.70 4.11
C ASN A 209 -20.95 -15.17 3.72
N GLN A 210 -21.10 -13.85 3.53
CA GLN A 210 -22.36 -13.22 3.14
C GLN A 210 -22.36 -12.93 1.65
N THR A 211 -23.48 -13.21 0.97
CA THR A 211 -23.73 -12.80 -0.42
C THR A 211 -24.41 -11.42 -0.47
N PRO A 212 -24.47 -10.76 -1.64
CA PRO A 212 -25.26 -9.53 -1.81
C PRO A 212 -26.72 -9.70 -1.37
N LEU A 213 -27.31 -10.89 -1.58
CA LEU A 213 -28.68 -11.18 -1.16
C LEU A 213 -28.84 -11.18 0.36
N ASN A 214 -27.83 -11.63 1.11
CA ASN A 214 -27.83 -11.64 2.56
C ASN A 214 -27.75 -10.22 3.14
N LEU A 215 -27.06 -9.32 2.45
CA LEU A 215 -26.90 -7.91 2.84
C LEU A 215 -28.08 -7.02 2.43
N ALA A 216 -28.92 -7.47 1.49
CA ALA A 216 -30.09 -6.72 1.05
C ALA A 216 -31.13 -6.58 2.18
N GLN A 217 -31.52 -5.34 2.49
CA GLN A 217 -32.50 -5.06 3.53
C GLN A 217 -33.93 -5.02 2.98
N SER A 218 -34.14 -4.43 1.81
CA SER A 218 -35.47 -4.24 1.21
C SER A 218 -35.98 -5.49 0.47
N THR A 219 -37.30 -5.67 0.45
CA THR A 219 -37.96 -6.75 -0.33
C THR A 219 -37.71 -6.61 -1.82
N ASP A 220 -37.67 -5.38 -2.33
CA ASP A 220 -37.47 -5.10 -3.75
C ASP A 220 -36.03 -5.42 -4.19
N MET A 221 -35.03 -5.09 -3.37
CA MET A 221 -33.63 -5.46 -3.66
C MET A 221 -33.45 -6.97 -3.64
N LYS A 222 -34.08 -7.67 -2.69
CA LYS A 222 -34.09 -9.14 -2.66
C LYS A 222 -34.74 -9.73 -3.90
N GLN A 223 -35.80 -9.12 -4.43
CA GLN A 223 -36.42 -9.54 -5.69
C GLN A 223 -35.52 -9.31 -6.90
N ILE A 224 -34.81 -8.16 -6.97
CA ILE A 224 -33.85 -7.86 -8.04
C ILE A 224 -32.72 -8.89 -8.06
N LEU A 225 -32.18 -9.23 -6.89
CA LEU A 225 -31.09 -10.20 -6.76
C LEU A 225 -31.59 -11.63 -7.06
N ARG A 226 -32.79 -12.02 -6.61
CA ARG A 226 -33.39 -13.34 -6.90
C ARG A 226 -33.82 -13.52 -8.36
N GLY A 227 -34.37 -12.48 -8.98
CA GLY A 227 -34.92 -12.54 -10.35
C GLY A 227 -33.87 -12.78 -11.45
N ASN A 228 -32.60 -12.49 -11.19
CA ASN A 228 -31.49 -12.78 -12.10
C ASN A 228 -30.79 -14.12 -11.80
N ILE A 229 -30.90 -14.67 -10.58
CA ILE A 229 -30.42 -16.03 -10.26
C ILE A 229 -31.17 -17.08 -11.11
N SER A 230 -32.47 -16.86 -11.40
CA SER A 230 -33.26 -17.75 -12.25
C SER A 230 -33.05 -17.57 -13.75
N ARG A 231 -32.45 -16.46 -14.21
CA ARG A 231 -32.19 -16.22 -15.65
C ARG A 231 -30.85 -16.78 -16.13
N ASN A 232 -29.89 -16.96 -15.23
CA ASN A 232 -28.56 -17.49 -15.59
C ASN A 232 -28.50 -19.02 -15.73
N ILE A 233 -29.58 -19.75 -15.41
CA ILE A 233 -29.54 -21.22 -15.42
C ILE A 233 -30.16 -21.83 -16.70
N ASN A 234 -31.01 -21.13 -17.46
CA ASN A 234 -31.67 -21.74 -18.64
C ASN A 234 -32.05 -20.73 -19.73
N LYS A 235 -31.08 -20.25 -20.53
CA LYS A 235 -31.36 -19.61 -21.82
C LYS A 235 -30.71 -20.45 -22.91
N CYS A 236 -31.51 -21.31 -23.57
CA CYS A 236 -31.08 -21.97 -24.80
C CYS A 236 -30.83 -20.88 -25.85
N LEU A 237 -29.57 -20.64 -26.22
CA LEU A 237 -29.23 -19.62 -27.21
C LEU A 237 -29.86 -19.98 -28.56
N GLN A 238 -30.43 -18.99 -29.22
CA GLN A 238 -30.98 -19.20 -30.55
C GLN A 238 -29.86 -19.12 -31.58
N ARG A 239 -29.68 -20.21 -32.34
CA ARG A 239 -28.76 -20.26 -33.49
C ARG A 239 -29.05 -19.10 -34.45
N PHE A 240 -28.02 -18.30 -34.75
CA PHE A 240 -28.11 -17.14 -35.64
C PHE A 240 -27.29 -17.37 -36.90
N GLU A 241 -27.90 -17.28 -38.09
CA GLU A 241 -27.21 -17.59 -39.34
C GLU A 241 -27.60 -16.68 -40.50
N GLY A 242 -26.69 -16.55 -41.47
CA GLY A 242 -26.96 -15.78 -42.68
C GLY A 242 -25.74 -15.53 -43.56
N PRO A 243 -25.95 -14.93 -44.74
CA PRO A 243 -24.87 -14.70 -45.70
C PRO A 243 -24.06 -13.44 -45.36
N LEU A 244 -22.73 -13.57 -45.30
CA LEU A 244 -21.79 -12.47 -45.07
C LEU A 244 -20.62 -12.53 -46.06
N ARG A 245 -19.98 -11.40 -46.34
CA ARG A 245 -18.73 -11.36 -47.11
C ARG A 245 -17.55 -11.36 -46.17
N LYS A 246 -16.72 -12.41 -46.18
CA LYS A 246 -15.51 -12.52 -45.34
C LYS A 246 -14.26 -12.09 -46.10
N ASN A 247 -13.38 -11.36 -45.42
CA ASN A 247 -12.11 -10.94 -46.00
C ASN A 247 -11.10 -12.10 -46.02
N SER A 248 -10.49 -12.38 -47.18
CA SER A 248 -9.41 -13.35 -47.36
C SER A 248 -8.12 -12.64 -47.74
N ARG A 249 -7.01 -12.97 -47.07
CA ARG A 249 -5.69 -12.35 -47.28
C ARG A 249 -5.16 -12.49 -48.73
N PHE A 250 -5.62 -13.49 -49.48
CA PHE A 250 -5.12 -13.81 -50.82
C PHE A 250 -6.10 -13.51 -51.97
N PHE A 251 -7.40 -13.42 -51.70
CA PHE A 251 -8.43 -13.33 -52.75
C PHE A 251 -9.51 -12.27 -52.49
N GLY A 252 -9.33 -11.40 -51.48
CA GLY A 252 -10.28 -10.35 -51.16
C GLY A 252 -11.58 -10.85 -50.53
N TRP A 253 -12.67 -10.11 -50.71
CA TRP A 253 -13.98 -10.39 -50.10
C TRP A 253 -14.72 -11.52 -50.80
N LYS A 254 -14.99 -12.62 -50.08
CA LYS A 254 -15.76 -13.77 -50.59
C LYS A 254 -17.07 -13.93 -49.82
N LEU A 255 -18.14 -14.26 -50.53
CA LEU A 255 -19.42 -14.57 -49.91
C LEU A 255 -19.35 -15.94 -49.23
N CYS A 256 -19.75 -16.00 -47.96
CA CYS A 256 -19.82 -17.22 -47.16
C CYS A 256 -21.11 -17.22 -46.34
N TRP A 257 -21.60 -18.41 -46.01
CA TRP A 257 -22.69 -18.59 -45.05
C TRP A 257 -22.10 -18.69 -43.65
N VAL A 258 -22.52 -17.83 -42.74
CA VAL A 258 -22.00 -17.77 -41.37
C VAL A 258 -23.06 -18.28 -40.42
N VAL A 259 -22.66 -19.13 -39.48
CA VAL A 259 -23.49 -19.72 -38.44
C VAL A 259 -22.87 -19.41 -37.09
N LEU A 260 -23.69 -18.91 -36.17
CA LEU A 260 -23.34 -18.64 -34.81
C LEU A 260 -24.21 -19.52 -33.90
N ASP A 261 -23.57 -20.43 -33.19
CA ASP A 261 -24.25 -21.45 -32.39
C ASP A 261 -23.44 -21.79 -31.13
N HIS A 262 -24.09 -21.82 -29.96
CA HIS A 262 -23.47 -22.13 -28.66
C HIS A 262 -22.05 -21.57 -28.43
N GLY A 263 -21.83 -20.27 -28.65
CA GLY A 263 -20.51 -19.64 -28.46
C GLY A 263 -19.47 -19.87 -29.57
N VAL A 264 -19.82 -20.56 -30.65
CA VAL A 264 -18.94 -20.87 -31.79
C VAL A 264 -19.42 -20.16 -33.06
N LEU A 265 -18.50 -19.45 -33.71
CA LEU A 265 -18.70 -18.84 -35.02
C LEU A 265 -18.09 -19.74 -36.11
N SER A 266 -18.90 -20.22 -37.05
CA SER A 266 -18.48 -21.05 -38.18
C SER A 266 -18.85 -20.41 -39.51
N TRP A 267 -18.06 -20.63 -40.57
CA TRP A 267 -18.40 -20.16 -41.92
C TRP A 267 -18.17 -21.24 -42.99
N PHE A 268 -19.08 -21.23 -43.97
CA PHE A 268 -19.22 -22.24 -45.03
C PHE A 268 -19.31 -21.58 -46.40
N GLN A 269 -19.06 -22.34 -47.47
CA GLN A 269 -19.13 -21.81 -48.82
C GLN A 269 -20.58 -21.54 -49.27
N LYS A 270 -21.51 -22.43 -48.93
CA LYS A 270 -22.95 -22.31 -49.25
C LYS A 270 -23.81 -22.68 -48.03
N GLN A 271 -25.09 -22.29 -48.06
CA GLN A 271 -26.05 -22.59 -47.00
C GLN A 271 -26.32 -24.10 -46.85
N SER A 272 -26.34 -24.85 -47.96
CA SER A 272 -26.49 -26.32 -47.95
C SER A 272 -25.40 -27.02 -47.12
N ASP A 273 -24.18 -26.50 -47.18
CA ASP A 273 -23.00 -27.08 -46.52
C ASP A 273 -23.07 -26.86 -45.00
N ALA A 274 -23.67 -25.73 -44.57
CA ALA A 274 -23.91 -25.41 -43.17
C ALA A 274 -25.03 -26.26 -42.51
N LEU A 275 -25.90 -26.88 -43.31
CA LEU A 275 -26.97 -27.75 -42.81
C LEU A 275 -26.44 -29.15 -42.43
N HIS A 276 -25.47 -29.65 -43.18
CA HIS A 276 -24.84 -30.96 -42.99
C HIS A 276 -23.48 -30.89 -42.28
N SER A 277 -23.00 -29.68 -41.93
CA SER A 277 -21.65 -29.41 -41.38
C SER A 277 -20.48 -29.86 -42.25
N ASP A 278 -20.74 -30.15 -43.52
CA ASP A 278 -19.73 -30.59 -44.48
C ASP A 278 -18.95 -29.38 -45.06
N HIS A 279 -17.70 -29.59 -45.45
CA HIS A 279 -16.87 -28.58 -46.14
C HIS A 279 -16.74 -27.22 -45.39
N ARG A 280 -16.69 -27.25 -44.06
CA ARG A 280 -16.49 -26.06 -43.20
C ARG A 280 -15.17 -25.36 -43.54
N GLN A 281 -15.25 -24.08 -43.89
CA GLN A 281 -14.07 -23.28 -44.28
C GLN A 281 -13.29 -22.73 -43.07
N GLY A 282 -13.91 -22.71 -41.89
CA GLY A 282 -13.27 -22.41 -40.63
C GLY A 282 -14.27 -22.12 -39.51
N CYS A 283 -13.78 -22.17 -38.27
CA CYS A 283 -14.55 -21.86 -37.07
C CYS A 283 -13.68 -21.20 -36.01
N LYS A 284 -14.31 -20.46 -35.09
CA LYS A 284 -13.68 -19.84 -33.92
C LYS A 284 -14.61 -19.85 -32.71
N HIS A 285 -14.05 -20.17 -31.55
CA HIS A 285 -14.70 -19.91 -30.27
C HIS A 285 -14.71 -18.42 -29.99
N LEU A 286 -15.80 -17.93 -29.42
CA LEU A 286 -15.99 -16.52 -29.11
C LEU A 286 -15.66 -16.15 -27.68
N THR A 287 -15.03 -17.05 -26.91
CA THR A 287 -14.51 -16.75 -25.56
C THR A 287 -13.70 -15.47 -25.60
N GLN A 288 -14.11 -14.45 -24.83
CA GLN A 288 -13.51 -13.11 -24.79
C GLN A 288 -13.36 -12.42 -26.17
N ALA A 289 -14.20 -12.74 -27.16
CA ALA A 289 -14.12 -12.14 -28.48
C ALA A 289 -14.66 -10.70 -28.48
N VAL A 290 -13.94 -9.79 -29.14
CA VAL A 290 -14.26 -8.37 -29.22
C VAL A 290 -14.67 -7.99 -30.64
N CYS A 291 -15.86 -7.40 -30.78
CA CYS A 291 -16.36 -6.88 -32.04
C CYS A 291 -15.97 -5.41 -32.24
N THR A 292 -15.47 -5.07 -33.42
CA THR A 292 -15.10 -3.71 -33.80
C THR A 292 -15.82 -3.30 -35.09
N VAL A 293 -16.33 -2.07 -35.11
CA VAL A 293 -17.04 -1.49 -36.27
C VAL A 293 -16.28 -0.27 -36.74
N LYS A 294 -16.08 -0.12 -38.05
CA LYS A 294 -15.48 1.09 -38.62
C LYS A 294 -16.57 2.13 -38.91
N PRO A 295 -16.48 3.36 -38.37
CA PRO A 295 -17.50 4.41 -38.59
C PRO A 295 -17.70 4.80 -40.07
N SER A 296 -16.65 4.63 -40.88
CA SER A 296 -16.64 5.01 -42.30
C SER A 296 -17.35 4.01 -43.23
N ASP A 297 -17.71 2.81 -42.77
CA ASP A 297 -18.34 1.77 -43.59
C ASP A 297 -19.45 1.06 -42.80
N GLY A 298 -20.69 1.51 -43.04
CA GLY A 298 -21.93 0.99 -42.43
C GLY A 298 -22.15 -0.52 -42.58
N SER A 299 -21.41 -1.17 -43.49
CA SER A 299 -21.55 -2.59 -43.80
C SER A 299 -20.53 -3.51 -43.14
N LEU A 300 -19.44 -2.97 -42.58
CA LEU A 300 -18.26 -3.72 -42.15
C LEU A 300 -18.18 -3.87 -40.62
N PHE A 301 -17.91 -5.08 -40.14
CA PHE A 301 -17.50 -5.34 -38.77
C PHE A 301 -16.36 -6.36 -38.72
N SER A 302 -15.56 -6.35 -37.65
CA SER A 302 -14.47 -7.31 -37.44
C SER A 302 -14.53 -7.88 -36.04
N ILE A 303 -14.23 -9.17 -35.93
CA ILE A 303 -14.22 -9.92 -34.68
C ILE A 303 -12.77 -10.27 -34.38
N LYS A 304 -12.27 -9.85 -33.21
CA LYS A 304 -10.98 -10.27 -32.66
C LYS A 304 -11.24 -11.38 -31.65
N CYS A 305 -10.76 -12.59 -31.92
CA CYS A 305 -10.86 -13.73 -31.02
C CYS A 305 -9.72 -13.71 -29.97
N PHE A 306 -9.85 -14.51 -28.90
CA PHE A 306 -8.86 -14.63 -27.83
C PHE A 306 -7.45 -15.03 -28.30
N ASP A 307 -7.36 -15.81 -29.38
CA ASP A 307 -6.09 -16.21 -30.00
C ASP A 307 -5.46 -15.11 -30.88
N ASP A 308 -5.86 -13.85 -30.68
CA ASP A 308 -5.51 -12.67 -31.47
C ASP A 308 -5.88 -12.73 -32.96
N SER A 309 -6.63 -13.75 -33.41
CA SER A 309 -7.08 -13.82 -34.79
C SER A 309 -8.20 -12.82 -35.08
N VAL A 310 -8.04 -12.04 -36.16
CA VAL A 310 -9.03 -11.05 -36.59
C VAL A 310 -9.76 -11.52 -37.84
N HIS A 311 -11.08 -11.55 -37.78
CA HIS A 311 -11.96 -11.94 -38.86
C HIS A 311 -12.92 -10.81 -39.22
N SER A 312 -12.76 -10.24 -40.43
CA SER A 312 -13.61 -9.16 -40.92
C SER A 312 -14.73 -9.66 -41.83
N PHE A 313 -15.94 -9.16 -41.60
CA PHE A 313 -17.17 -9.50 -42.30
C PHE A 313 -17.90 -8.24 -42.79
N LYS A 314 -18.49 -8.33 -44.00
CA LYS A 314 -19.40 -7.32 -44.55
C LYS A 314 -20.81 -7.86 -44.74
N VAL A 315 -21.78 -7.08 -44.28
CA VAL A 315 -23.21 -7.35 -44.45
C VAL A 315 -23.64 -6.96 -45.88
N LEU A 316 -24.63 -7.66 -46.42
CA LEU A 316 -25.15 -7.40 -47.76
C LEU A 316 -25.96 -6.08 -47.82
N PRO A 317 -26.16 -5.49 -49.02
CA PRO A 317 -26.70 -4.12 -49.18
C PRO A 317 -28.17 -3.90 -48.81
N LYS A 318 -28.92 -4.93 -48.37
CA LYS A 318 -30.31 -4.77 -47.91
C LYS A 318 -30.33 -4.60 -46.40
N ASN A 319 -30.88 -3.50 -45.90
CA ASN A 319 -31.00 -3.16 -44.46
C ASN A 319 -29.66 -3.22 -43.69
N THR A 320 -28.62 -2.66 -44.30
CA THR A 320 -27.21 -2.85 -43.91
C THR A 320 -26.90 -2.50 -42.45
N GLU A 321 -27.50 -1.46 -41.88
CA GLU A 321 -27.26 -1.09 -40.47
C GLU A 321 -28.01 -1.99 -39.50
N GLN A 322 -29.31 -2.22 -39.69
CA GLN A 322 -30.10 -3.11 -38.83
C GLN A 322 -29.57 -4.55 -38.83
N THR A 323 -29.20 -5.07 -40.01
CA THR A 323 -28.66 -6.42 -40.11
C THR A 323 -27.26 -6.51 -39.47
N ARG A 324 -26.44 -5.47 -39.55
CA ARG A 324 -25.15 -5.42 -38.85
C ARG A 324 -25.34 -5.37 -37.33
N GLU A 325 -26.25 -4.55 -36.84
CA GLU A 325 -26.57 -4.46 -35.41
C GLU A 325 -27.11 -5.80 -34.88
N GLY A 326 -27.94 -6.50 -35.65
CA GLY A 326 -28.41 -7.84 -35.32
C GLY A 326 -27.26 -8.87 -35.19
N TRP A 327 -26.29 -8.84 -36.11
CA TRP A 327 -25.10 -9.69 -36.01
C TRP A 327 -24.22 -9.36 -34.81
N LEU A 328 -24.01 -8.06 -34.52
CA LEU A 328 -23.19 -7.63 -33.38
C LEU A 328 -23.82 -8.05 -32.05
N ALA A 329 -25.14 -7.86 -31.90
CA ALA A 329 -25.88 -8.27 -30.71
C ALA A 329 -25.83 -9.80 -30.50
N ALA A 330 -26.02 -10.58 -31.56
CA ALA A 330 -25.94 -12.03 -31.49
C ALA A 330 -24.53 -12.52 -31.11
N ILE A 331 -23.47 -11.94 -31.69
CA ILE A 331 -22.08 -12.29 -31.38
C ILE A 331 -21.72 -11.92 -29.94
N GLU A 332 -22.19 -10.78 -29.44
CA GLU A 332 -22.00 -10.36 -28.04
C GLU A 332 -22.69 -11.32 -27.07
N GLU A 333 -23.92 -11.76 -27.37
CA GLU A 333 -24.66 -12.74 -26.56
C GLU A 333 -23.96 -14.11 -26.53
N HIS A 334 -23.49 -14.60 -27.69
CA HIS A 334 -22.76 -15.87 -27.78
C HIS A 334 -21.34 -15.80 -27.19
N SER A 335 -20.66 -14.65 -27.26
CA SER A 335 -19.36 -14.40 -26.62
C SER A 335 -19.48 -14.43 -25.09
N ALA A 336 -20.51 -13.76 -24.55
CA ALA A 336 -20.81 -13.77 -23.12
C ALA A 336 -21.13 -15.19 -22.62
N TYR A 337 -21.95 -15.95 -23.38
CA TYR A 337 -22.24 -17.35 -23.07
C TYR A 337 -20.96 -18.21 -23.05
N SER A 338 -20.13 -18.13 -24.10
CA SER A 338 -18.91 -18.94 -24.17
C SER A 338 -17.91 -18.61 -23.06
N THR A 339 -17.89 -17.37 -22.58
CA THR A 339 -16.98 -16.92 -21.51
C THR A 339 -17.45 -17.38 -20.13
N HIS A 340 -18.77 -17.40 -19.88
CA HIS A 340 -19.36 -17.84 -18.60
C HIS A 340 -19.23 -19.35 -18.36
N TYR A 341 -19.41 -20.18 -19.39
CA TYR A 341 -19.34 -21.64 -19.23
C TYR A 341 -17.89 -22.18 -19.21
N CYS A 342 -16.94 -21.54 -19.89
CA CYS A 342 -15.52 -21.91 -19.77
C CYS A 342 -14.93 -21.64 -18.37
N THR A 343 -15.53 -20.75 -17.58
CA THR A 343 -15.07 -20.42 -16.22
C THR A 343 -15.64 -21.32 -15.13
N GLN A 344 -16.72 -22.06 -15.37
CA GLN A 344 -17.28 -22.99 -14.38
C GLN A 344 -16.54 -24.33 -14.30
N ASP A 345 -15.91 -24.79 -15.39
CA ASP A 345 -15.14 -26.07 -15.42
C ASP A 345 -13.82 -26.04 -14.61
N GLN A 346 -13.53 -24.98 -13.87
CA GLN A 346 -12.33 -24.89 -13.00
C GLN A 346 -12.64 -24.93 -11.49
N LEU A 347 -13.92 -25.02 -11.08
CA LEU A 347 -14.31 -25.00 -9.66
C LEU A 347 -15.54 -25.89 -9.38
N SER A 348 -15.41 -27.20 -9.54
CA SER A 348 -16.27 -28.17 -8.83
C SER A 348 -15.69 -29.59 -8.96
N ASP A 349 -14.85 -29.98 -8.00
CA ASP A 349 -14.81 -31.37 -7.54
C ASP A 349 -15.79 -31.45 -6.35
N GLU A 350 -16.55 -32.55 -6.29
CA GLU A 350 -17.60 -32.94 -5.32
C GLU A 350 -19.07 -32.59 -5.70
N ASP A 351 -19.61 -33.51 -6.52
CA ASP A 351 -20.94 -34.14 -6.48
C ASP A 351 -22.21 -33.27 -6.34
N ASP A 352 -22.95 -33.12 -7.45
CA ASP A 352 -24.22 -33.83 -7.62
C ASP A 352 -24.69 -33.84 -9.10
N ASP A 353 -24.87 -35.06 -9.61
CA ASP A 353 -25.75 -35.55 -10.67
C ASP A 353 -26.13 -34.66 -11.87
N ASP A 354 -25.44 -34.89 -13.01
CA ASP A 354 -26.08 -35.29 -14.28
C ASP A 354 -25.02 -35.60 -15.36
N MET A 355 -23.99 -36.39 -15.03
CA MET A 355 -23.01 -36.84 -16.03
C MET A 355 -23.42 -38.22 -16.57
N VAL A 356 -24.01 -38.24 -17.77
CA VAL A 356 -24.33 -39.50 -18.46
C VAL A 356 -23.02 -40.25 -18.75
N VAL A 357 -22.79 -41.34 -18.04
CA VAL A 357 -21.60 -42.19 -18.18
C VAL A 357 -21.63 -42.84 -19.57
N ILE A 358 -20.49 -42.94 -20.28
CA ILE A 358 -20.43 -43.51 -21.63
C ILE A 358 -21.03 -44.94 -21.70
N GLY A 359 -21.00 -45.68 -20.59
CA GLY A 359 -21.71 -46.95 -20.45
C GLY A 359 -23.20 -46.87 -20.77
N ASP A 360 -23.90 -45.81 -20.35
CA ASP A 360 -25.33 -45.60 -20.60
C ASP A 360 -25.63 -45.26 -22.06
N LEU A 361 -24.69 -44.56 -22.72
CA LEU A 361 -24.74 -44.27 -24.16
C LEU A 361 -24.48 -45.52 -25.00
N GLN A 362 -23.56 -46.38 -24.57
CA GLN A 362 -23.27 -47.64 -25.23
C GLN A 362 -24.44 -48.62 -25.09
N GLU A 363 -25.08 -48.69 -23.92
CA GLU A 363 -26.29 -49.49 -23.70
C GLU A 363 -27.48 -48.94 -24.53
N SER A 364 -27.64 -47.62 -24.59
CA SER A 364 -28.66 -46.96 -25.43
C SER A 364 -28.44 -47.23 -26.91
N LEU A 365 -27.18 -47.31 -27.35
CA LEU A 365 -26.83 -47.66 -28.71
C LEU A 365 -27.10 -49.12 -29.02
N GLU A 366 -26.79 -50.05 -28.10
CA GLU A 366 -27.14 -51.46 -28.25
C GLU A 366 -28.66 -51.67 -28.35
N LYS A 367 -29.44 -50.93 -27.54
CA LYS A 367 -30.91 -50.90 -27.64
C LYS A 367 -31.38 -50.37 -29.00
N ALA A 368 -30.78 -49.28 -29.50
CA ALA A 368 -31.07 -48.75 -30.83
C ALA A 368 -30.71 -49.74 -31.95
N GLN A 369 -29.58 -50.45 -31.84
CA GLN A 369 -29.17 -51.50 -32.78
C GLN A 369 -30.14 -52.70 -32.77
N ALA A 370 -30.68 -53.07 -31.61
CA ALA A 370 -31.69 -54.11 -31.49
C ALA A 370 -33.03 -53.68 -32.12
N CYS A 371 -33.46 -52.43 -31.89
CA CYS A 371 -34.64 -51.84 -32.53
C CYS A 371 -34.49 -51.80 -34.06
N GLN A 372 -33.30 -51.45 -34.57
CA GLN A 372 -33.04 -51.44 -36.01
C GLN A 372 -33.12 -52.83 -36.64
N ARG A 373 -32.54 -53.85 -35.99
CA ARG A 373 -32.62 -55.23 -36.46
C ARG A 373 -34.07 -55.72 -36.54
N LYS A 374 -34.89 -55.34 -35.55
CA LYS A 374 -36.33 -55.65 -35.55
C LYS A 374 -37.05 -54.94 -36.69
N LEU A 375 -36.76 -53.66 -36.94
CA LEU A 375 -37.32 -52.90 -38.06
C LEU A 375 -36.98 -53.54 -39.41
N ASP A 376 -35.73 -53.96 -39.62
CA ASP A 376 -35.31 -54.62 -40.86
C ASP A 376 -36.01 -55.96 -41.07
N GLN A 377 -36.23 -56.72 -39.98
CA GLN A 377 -36.95 -57.99 -40.02
C GLN A 377 -38.44 -57.80 -40.33
N GLU A 378 -39.09 -56.80 -39.74
CA GLU A 378 -40.49 -56.44 -40.05
C GLU A 378 -40.64 -55.92 -41.47
N VAL A 379 -39.72 -55.07 -41.96
CA VAL A 379 -39.72 -54.57 -43.34
C VAL A 379 -39.50 -55.72 -44.33
N SER A 380 -38.59 -56.65 -44.03
CA SER A 380 -38.37 -57.83 -44.88
C SER A 380 -39.58 -58.75 -44.88
N SER A 381 -40.19 -59.01 -43.72
CA SER A 381 -41.39 -59.84 -43.59
C SER A 381 -42.58 -59.21 -44.33
N PHE A 382 -42.76 -57.90 -44.20
CA PHE A 382 -43.76 -57.12 -44.95
C PHE A 382 -43.54 -57.22 -46.47
N LEU A 383 -42.28 -57.16 -46.94
CA LEU A 383 -41.95 -57.32 -48.35
C LEU A 383 -42.18 -58.75 -48.86
N THR A 384 -41.94 -59.77 -48.04
CA THR A 384 -42.23 -61.17 -48.40
C THR A 384 -43.72 -61.46 -48.44
N VAL A 385 -44.50 -60.98 -47.47
CA VAL A 385 -45.98 -61.09 -47.47
C VAL A 385 -46.57 -60.39 -48.71
N LEU A 386 -46.00 -59.26 -49.12
CA LEU A 386 -46.40 -58.59 -50.35
C LEU A 386 -46.01 -59.33 -51.64
N GLN A 387 -44.96 -60.16 -51.61
CA GLN A 387 -44.57 -61.03 -52.74
C GLN A 387 -45.46 -62.27 -52.85
N GLU A 388 -46.02 -62.75 -51.74
CA GLU A 388 -46.92 -63.92 -51.70
C GLU A 388 -48.40 -63.57 -51.96
N CYS A 389 -48.79 -62.29 -51.87
CA CYS A 389 -50.11 -61.82 -52.29
C CYS A 389 -50.17 -61.58 -53.81
N GLU A 390 -50.83 -62.46 -54.57
CA GLU A 390 -51.16 -62.25 -56.00
C GLU A 390 -52.08 -61.03 -56.27
N ALA A 391 -52.57 -60.35 -55.22
CA ALA A 391 -53.53 -59.24 -55.28
C ALA A 391 -52.90 -57.85 -55.09
N VAL A 392 -51.64 -57.63 -55.49
CA VAL A 392 -50.97 -56.32 -55.37
C VAL A 392 -50.49 -55.78 -56.73
N LYS A 393 -51.41 -55.64 -57.67
CA LYS A 393 -51.17 -54.89 -58.92
C LYS A 393 -51.38 -53.38 -58.79
N ASP A 394 -51.95 -52.89 -57.68
CA ASP A 394 -52.33 -51.46 -57.51
C ASP A 394 -51.74 -50.76 -56.27
N MET A 395 -50.68 -51.29 -55.66
CA MET A 395 -49.93 -50.50 -54.66
C MET A 395 -48.99 -49.51 -55.36
N PRO A 396 -48.93 -48.24 -54.92
CA PRO A 396 -47.98 -47.28 -55.47
C PRO A 396 -46.55 -47.73 -55.17
N LEU A 397 -45.79 -48.09 -56.21
CA LEU A 397 -44.33 -48.29 -56.19
C LEU A 397 -43.55 -47.25 -55.34
N PRO A 398 -43.96 -45.95 -55.28
CA PRO A 398 -43.30 -44.97 -54.42
C PRO A 398 -43.41 -45.25 -52.91
N ALA A 399 -44.47 -45.91 -52.44
CA ALA A 399 -44.66 -46.21 -51.02
C ALA A 399 -43.72 -47.33 -50.56
N LEU A 400 -43.53 -48.36 -51.39
CA LEU A 400 -42.59 -49.45 -51.11
C LEU A 400 -41.13 -48.99 -51.15
N GLN A 401 -40.80 -48.08 -52.07
CA GLN A 401 -39.48 -47.45 -52.12
C GLN A 401 -39.24 -46.64 -50.84
N LYS A 402 -40.21 -45.84 -50.40
CA LYS A 402 -40.10 -45.06 -49.15
C LYS A 402 -39.87 -45.92 -47.91
N VAL A 403 -40.48 -47.11 -47.81
CA VAL A 403 -40.26 -48.00 -46.65
C VAL A 403 -38.83 -48.55 -46.65
N ARG A 404 -38.27 -48.89 -47.83
CA ARG A 404 -36.85 -49.28 -47.94
C ARG A 404 -35.92 -48.12 -47.64
N ASP A 405 -36.20 -46.95 -48.19
CA ASP A 405 -35.42 -45.73 -47.96
C ASP A 405 -35.39 -45.37 -46.45
N VAL A 406 -36.50 -45.59 -45.72
CA VAL A 406 -36.57 -45.38 -44.26
C VAL A 406 -35.72 -46.41 -43.49
N SER A 407 -35.75 -47.70 -43.89
CA SER A 407 -34.89 -48.72 -43.29
C SER A 407 -33.40 -48.40 -43.52
N ASP A 408 -33.03 -48.01 -44.74
CA ASP A 408 -31.64 -47.73 -45.10
C ASP A 408 -31.14 -46.41 -44.47
N ALA A 409 -31.96 -45.36 -44.42
CA ALA A 409 -31.64 -44.14 -43.69
C ALA A 409 -31.45 -44.40 -42.18
N SER A 410 -32.22 -45.33 -41.61
CA SER A 410 -32.09 -45.72 -40.21
C SER A 410 -30.79 -46.50 -39.94
N LYS A 411 -30.35 -47.37 -40.87
CA LYS A 411 -29.02 -48.03 -40.80
C LYS A 411 -27.88 -47.03 -40.88
N GLU A 412 -27.97 -46.05 -41.78
CA GLU A 412 -26.95 -45.01 -41.94
C GLU A 412 -26.87 -44.11 -40.70
N THR A 413 -28.01 -43.80 -40.09
CA THR A 413 -28.08 -43.07 -38.82
C THR A 413 -27.38 -43.83 -37.70
N LEU A 414 -27.61 -45.15 -37.59
CA LEU A 414 -26.98 -46.02 -36.60
C LEU A 414 -25.47 -46.17 -36.81
N ALA A 415 -25.01 -46.25 -38.07
CA ALA A 415 -23.59 -46.28 -38.41
C ALA A 415 -22.90 -44.97 -38.02
N THR A 416 -23.57 -43.84 -38.25
CA THR A 416 -23.08 -42.51 -37.86
C THR A 416 -23.00 -42.36 -36.35
N LEU A 417 -24.02 -42.82 -35.61
CA LEU A 417 -24.02 -42.84 -34.14
C LEU A 417 -22.88 -43.68 -33.55
N ASN A 418 -22.60 -44.86 -34.13
CA ASN A 418 -21.43 -45.68 -33.74
C ASN A 418 -20.10 -44.95 -33.96
N ASN A 419 -19.94 -44.25 -35.09
CA ASN A 419 -18.74 -43.47 -35.36
C ASN A 419 -18.58 -42.29 -34.39
N CYS A 420 -19.68 -41.61 -34.03
CA CYS A 420 -19.67 -40.57 -33.01
C CYS A 420 -19.27 -41.13 -31.64
N LEU A 421 -19.80 -42.28 -31.22
CA LEU A 421 -19.41 -42.93 -29.97
C LEU A 421 -17.91 -43.26 -29.97
N ALA A 422 -17.38 -43.84 -31.05
CA ALA A 422 -15.96 -44.16 -31.16
C ALA A 422 -15.05 -42.93 -31.10
N LEU A 423 -15.50 -41.79 -31.63
CA LEU A 423 -14.76 -40.52 -31.53
C LEU A 423 -14.81 -39.96 -30.11
N ILE A 424 -15.96 -40.04 -29.43
CA ILE A 424 -16.13 -39.58 -28.05
C ILE A 424 -15.25 -40.44 -27.11
N SER A 425 -15.26 -41.77 -27.24
CA SER A 425 -14.39 -42.66 -26.45
C SER A 425 -12.90 -42.39 -26.68
N ARG A 426 -12.47 -42.07 -27.90
CA ARG A 426 -11.08 -41.66 -28.17
C ARG A 426 -10.73 -40.32 -27.51
N HIS A 427 -11.69 -39.40 -27.44
CA HIS A 427 -11.51 -38.09 -26.83
C HIS A 427 -11.49 -38.18 -25.30
N GLU A 428 -12.21 -39.13 -24.72
CA GLU A 428 -12.17 -39.49 -23.30
C GLU A 428 -10.78 -40.01 -22.92
N VAL A 429 -10.23 -40.99 -23.65
CA VAL A 429 -8.85 -41.49 -23.39
C VAL A 429 -7.80 -40.38 -23.43
N VAL A 430 -7.94 -39.38 -24.32
CA VAL A 430 -7.04 -38.22 -24.38
C VAL A 430 -7.28 -37.25 -23.23
N ARG A 431 -8.52 -37.11 -22.76
CA ARG A 431 -8.85 -36.31 -21.56
C ARG A 431 -8.32 -37.00 -20.31
N ASP A 432 -8.45 -38.31 -20.19
CA ASP A 432 -7.92 -39.10 -19.08
C ASP A 432 -6.39 -39.00 -19.04
N LEU A 433 -5.71 -39.11 -20.18
CA LEU A 433 -4.25 -38.89 -20.26
C LEU A 433 -3.83 -37.46 -19.86
N ARG A 434 -4.65 -36.44 -20.18
CA ARG A 434 -4.39 -35.07 -19.77
C ARG A 434 -4.69 -34.86 -18.29
N LEU A 435 -5.73 -35.52 -17.78
CA LEU A 435 -6.10 -35.50 -16.37
C LEU A 435 -5.03 -36.22 -15.54
N GLU A 436 -4.55 -37.38 -15.96
CA GLU A 436 -3.40 -38.07 -15.34
C GLU A 436 -2.16 -37.19 -15.36
N HIS A 437 -1.85 -36.51 -16.47
CA HIS A 437 -0.72 -35.61 -16.54
C HIS A 437 -0.85 -34.40 -15.60
N GLU A 438 -2.06 -33.86 -15.44
CA GLU A 438 -2.32 -32.74 -14.55
C GLU A 438 -2.41 -33.19 -13.07
N GLN A 439 -2.93 -34.39 -12.81
CA GLN A 439 -2.89 -35.05 -11.51
C GLN A 439 -1.46 -35.37 -11.10
N GLU A 440 -0.59 -35.80 -12.01
CA GLU A 440 0.83 -36.03 -11.71
C GLU A 440 1.56 -34.70 -11.45
N LYS A 441 1.23 -33.61 -12.16
CA LYS A 441 1.74 -32.27 -11.81
C LYS A 441 1.24 -31.80 -10.45
N ASN A 442 -0.04 -32.00 -10.13
CA ASN A 442 -0.60 -31.66 -8.83
C ASN A 442 -0.02 -32.54 -7.72
N LYS A 443 0.28 -33.80 -8.02
CA LYS A 443 0.97 -34.72 -7.11
C LYS A 443 2.41 -34.27 -6.88
N ILE A 444 3.16 -33.89 -7.91
CA ILE A 444 4.50 -33.29 -7.77
C ILE A 444 4.44 -32.00 -6.97
N LEU A 445 3.43 -31.15 -7.22
CA LEU A 445 3.24 -29.89 -6.50
C LEU A 445 2.84 -30.14 -5.04
N SER A 446 1.98 -31.13 -4.79
CA SER A 446 1.54 -31.55 -3.46
C SER A 446 2.66 -32.24 -2.68
N GLU A 447 3.47 -33.07 -3.33
CA GLU A 447 4.70 -33.66 -2.78
C GLU A 447 5.72 -32.56 -2.48
N ALA A 448 5.85 -31.54 -3.32
CA ALA A 448 6.70 -30.37 -3.05
C ALA A 448 6.15 -29.53 -1.88
N LEU A 449 4.84 -29.31 -1.81
CA LEU A 449 4.16 -28.65 -0.69
C LEU A 449 4.24 -29.47 0.59
N GLN A 450 4.16 -30.78 0.51
CA GLN A 450 4.26 -31.70 1.63
C GLN A 450 5.70 -31.83 2.09
N THR A 451 6.69 -31.75 1.19
CA THR A 451 8.12 -31.61 1.50
C THR A 451 8.37 -30.28 2.19
N LEU A 452 7.81 -29.16 1.69
CA LEU A 452 7.87 -27.86 2.34
C LEU A 452 7.16 -27.86 3.70
N ALA A 453 6.04 -28.57 3.82
CA ALA A 453 5.29 -28.68 5.07
C ALA A 453 5.97 -29.64 6.06
N THR A 454 6.66 -30.69 5.60
CA THR A 454 7.48 -31.55 6.46
C THR A 454 8.77 -30.86 6.85
N GLU A 455 9.41 -30.09 5.97
CA GLU A 455 10.53 -29.21 6.32
C GLU A 455 10.10 -28.14 7.33
N HIS A 456 8.93 -27.51 7.12
CA HIS A 456 8.34 -26.56 8.07
C HIS A 456 7.97 -27.23 9.40
N HIS A 457 7.41 -28.44 9.36
CA HIS A 457 7.05 -29.21 10.56
C HIS A 457 8.27 -29.78 11.29
N GLU A 458 9.34 -30.16 10.57
CA GLU A 458 10.64 -30.54 11.13
C GLU A 458 11.36 -29.32 11.70
N LEU A 459 11.26 -28.15 11.06
CA LEU A 459 11.68 -26.87 11.61
C LEU A 459 10.91 -26.54 12.90
N GLU A 460 9.58 -26.64 12.89
CA GLU A 460 8.74 -26.46 14.08
C GLU A 460 9.03 -27.49 15.18
N GLN A 461 9.22 -28.77 14.83
CA GLN A 461 9.58 -29.80 15.81
C GLN A 461 11.01 -29.62 16.34
N SER A 462 11.95 -29.10 15.54
CA SER A 462 13.30 -28.74 15.98
C SER A 462 13.31 -27.50 16.88
N LEU A 463 12.35 -26.58 16.67
CA LEU A 463 12.07 -25.43 17.54
C LEU A 463 11.40 -25.87 18.86
N VAL A 464 10.62 -26.96 18.86
CA VAL A 464 9.94 -27.51 20.05
C VAL A 464 10.83 -28.51 20.85
N LYS A 465 11.77 -29.20 20.20
CA LYS A 465 12.72 -30.12 20.86
C LYS A 465 14.15 -29.62 20.59
N GLY A 466 14.59 -28.64 21.36
CA GLY A 466 15.92 -28.03 21.18
C GLY A 466 17.06 -29.04 21.14
N SER A 467 17.62 -29.28 19.95
CA SER A 467 19.05 -29.53 19.65
C SER A 467 19.26 -29.76 18.13
N PRO A 468 20.34 -29.23 17.49
CA PRO A 468 20.41 -29.06 16.03
C PRO A 468 21.27 -30.10 15.27
N PRO A 469 21.14 -30.23 13.94
CA PRO A 469 22.24 -30.53 13.05
C PRO A 469 22.75 -29.28 12.32
N LYS A 470 24.08 -29.21 12.19
CA LYS A 470 24.86 -28.08 11.68
C LYS A 470 24.79 -27.95 10.15
N SER A 471 24.43 -26.77 9.63
CA SER A 471 25.16 -26.11 8.53
C SER A 471 24.67 -24.68 8.24
N ILE A 472 25.53 -23.71 8.61
CA ILE A 472 25.94 -22.52 7.83
C ILE A 472 24.81 -21.70 7.15
N LEU A 473 24.20 -20.77 7.89
CA LEU A 473 24.24 -19.30 7.71
C LEU A 473 23.23 -18.66 8.68
N SER A 474 23.65 -17.60 9.35
CA SER A 474 23.04 -16.99 10.54
C SER A 474 21.90 -16.00 10.24
N ASP A 475 20.77 -16.14 10.95
CA ASP A 475 19.56 -15.30 10.97
C ASP A 475 19.74 -13.90 11.60
N ASP A 476 20.76 -13.13 11.21
CA ASP A 476 21.14 -11.88 11.91
C ASP A 476 20.66 -10.55 11.27
N GLU A 477 19.83 -10.58 10.22
CA GLU A 477 19.49 -9.38 9.43
C GLU A 477 18.04 -8.90 9.59
N PHE A 478 17.69 -8.31 10.75
CA PHE A 478 16.41 -7.59 10.83
C PHE A 478 16.47 -6.41 11.80
N TYR A 479 16.42 -5.17 11.30
CA TYR A 479 15.75 -3.98 11.89
C TYR A 479 16.07 -2.66 11.14
N ASP A 480 16.07 -2.67 9.80
CA ASP A 480 15.96 -1.40 9.04
C ASP A 480 14.87 -1.42 7.94
N ALA A 481 13.99 -2.43 7.94
CA ALA A 481 12.71 -2.29 7.28
C ALA A 481 11.55 -3.01 7.98
N VAL A 482 10.39 -2.42 7.72
CA VAL A 482 9.07 -2.79 8.23
C VAL A 482 8.80 -4.29 8.06
N SER A 483 8.51 -4.98 9.16
CA SER A 483 7.87 -6.29 9.13
C SER A 483 6.68 -6.33 10.09
N ASN A 484 5.58 -6.82 9.53
CA ASN A 484 4.41 -7.34 10.21
C ASN A 484 4.66 -8.81 10.55
N SER A 485 4.34 -9.21 11.78
CA SER A 485 3.59 -10.42 12.07
C SER A 485 3.17 -10.38 13.54
N ASP A 486 1.87 -10.46 13.79
CA ASP A 486 1.30 -10.62 15.11
C ASP A 486 1.32 -12.11 15.52
N SER A 487 1.83 -12.40 16.70
CA SER A 487 1.28 -13.47 17.54
C SER A 487 1.57 -13.13 19.00
N GLU A 488 0.53 -12.74 19.72
CA GLU A 488 0.51 -12.68 21.18
C GLU A 488 0.78 -14.08 21.73
N HIS A 489 1.83 -14.27 22.53
CA HIS A 489 1.84 -15.30 23.56
C HIS A 489 2.44 -14.72 24.84
N SER A 490 1.57 -14.65 25.84
CA SER A 490 1.88 -14.39 27.24
C SER A 490 2.90 -15.42 27.74
N MET A 491 3.98 -14.96 28.37
CA MET A 491 4.89 -15.82 29.12
C MET A 491 4.90 -15.39 30.58
N SER A 492 3.83 -15.78 31.28
CA SER A 492 3.93 -16.19 32.68
C SER A 492 4.43 -17.63 32.72
N GLY A 493 5.53 -17.85 33.45
CA GLY A 493 5.98 -19.19 33.84
C GLY A 493 7.28 -19.60 33.18
N TYR A 494 8.38 -19.58 33.94
CA TYR A 494 9.05 -20.83 34.32
C TYR A 494 9.68 -20.65 35.70
N GLU A 495 9.37 -21.62 36.56
CA GLU A 495 9.80 -21.77 37.94
C GLU A 495 11.24 -22.28 38.05
N SER A 496 11.79 -21.98 39.23
CA SER A 496 12.97 -22.50 39.91
C SER A 496 13.44 -23.92 39.58
N VAL A 497 14.77 -24.10 39.56
CA VAL A 497 15.45 -25.22 40.27
C VAL A 497 16.77 -24.71 40.88
N THR A 498 16.72 -24.48 42.20
CA THR A 498 17.73 -24.72 43.27
C THR A 498 19.21 -24.92 42.87
N SER A 499 20.10 -24.00 43.25
CA SER A 499 20.92 -23.97 44.49
C SER A 499 22.09 -24.96 44.54
N HIS A 500 23.32 -24.42 44.59
CA HIS A 500 24.33 -24.95 45.49
C HIS A 500 24.96 -23.81 46.30
N SER A 501 24.81 -23.98 47.60
CA SER A 501 25.38 -23.23 48.71
C SER A 501 26.92 -23.21 48.66
N LEU A 502 27.51 -22.08 49.05
CA LEU A 502 28.66 -22.06 49.94
C LEU A 502 28.49 -20.88 50.91
N GLU A 503 28.28 -21.25 52.17
CA GLU A 503 28.16 -20.40 53.35
C GLU A 503 29.49 -19.72 53.73
N GLU A 504 29.32 -18.55 54.32
CA GLU A 504 30.07 -17.92 55.42
C GLU A 504 31.61 -18.00 55.46
N ASN A 505 32.23 -16.82 55.53
CA ASN A 505 32.97 -16.47 56.74
C ASN A 505 33.14 -14.95 56.91
N CYS A 506 32.41 -14.39 57.87
CA CYS A 506 32.79 -13.17 58.56
C CYS A 506 33.86 -13.53 59.59
N GLN A 507 35.08 -13.00 59.45
CA GLN A 507 35.99 -12.84 60.58
C GLN A 507 36.63 -11.46 60.59
N ASN A 508 36.32 -10.74 61.68
CA ASN A 508 37.01 -9.56 62.18
C ASN A 508 38.51 -9.82 62.36
N LEU A 509 39.34 -8.83 62.02
CA LEU A 509 40.54 -8.55 62.80
C LEU A 509 40.91 -7.06 62.73
N SER A 510 41.46 -6.62 63.84
CA SER A 510 41.48 -5.29 64.39
C SER A 510 42.81 -4.57 64.15
N ASN A 511 42.74 -3.24 64.26
CA ASN A 511 43.78 -2.33 64.77
C ASN A 511 45.19 -2.38 64.16
N LYS A 512 45.62 -1.25 63.57
CA LYS A 512 46.49 -0.28 64.28
C LYS A 512 46.77 0.98 63.45
N LYS A 513 46.57 2.12 64.11
CA LYS A 513 47.00 3.47 63.72
C LYS A 513 48.53 3.63 63.82
N SER A 514 49.07 4.52 63.00
CA SER A 514 50.14 5.49 63.34
C SER A 514 49.77 6.79 62.60
N SER A 515 49.26 7.85 63.24
CA SER A 515 49.94 8.98 63.91
C SER A 515 51.17 9.47 63.13
N SER A 516 51.25 10.71 62.61
CA SER A 516 51.13 11.96 63.37
C SER A 516 51.23 13.21 62.46
N MET A 517 50.35 14.19 62.71
CA MET A 517 50.52 15.68 62.73
C MET A 517 51.11 16.41 61.49
N SER A 518 50.70 17.63 61.12
CA SER A 518 49.68 18.61 61.52
C SER A 518 49.90 19.83 60.61
N GLU A 519 48.87 20.44 60.03
CA GLU A 519 48.64 21.90 60.03
C GLU A 519 47.51 22.30 59.06
N GLU A 520 46.92 23.44 59.39
CA GLU A 520 45.64 23.99 58.97
C GLU A 520 45.60 24.64 57.57
N LYS A 521 44.35 24.83 57.10
CA LYS A 521 43.85 25.91 56.22
C LYS A 521 44.13 25.81 54.71
N LYS A 522 43.08 25.53 53.92
CA LYS A 522 42.17 26.55 53.37
C LYS A 522 41.04 25.89 52.55
N HIS A 523 39.84 26.44 52.70
CA HIS A 523 38.71 26.22 51.81
C HIS A 523 39.09 26.48 50.35
N GLY A 524 38.72 25.55 49.47
CA GLY A 524 38.63 25.74 48.03
C GLY A 524 37.38 25.02 47.53
N ALA A 525 36.25 25.72 47.55
CA ALA A 525 35.12 25.38 46.71
C ALA A 525 35.47 25.79 45.27
N GLY A 526 35.13 24.96 44.28
CA GLY A 526 35.03 25.39 42.88
C GLY A 526 35.67 24.46 41.85
N ASP A 527 34.91 24.26 40.78
CA ASP A 527 35.30 23.84 39.42
C ASP A 527 35.44 22.34 39.08
N SER A 528 34.30 21.68 38.83
CA SER A 528 34.24 20.56 37.87
C SER A 528 32.87 20.37 37.17
N THR A 529 31.97 21.36 37.19
CA THR A 529 30.62 21.24 36.59
C THR A 529 30.50 21.84 35.19
N PHE A 530 31.57 22.47 34.67
CA PHE A 530 31.50 23.24 33.45
C PHE A 530 31.88 22.41 32.22
N ASN A 531 30.97 22.24 31.27
CA ASN A 531 31.22 21.60 29.97
C ASN A 531 31.79 22.58 28.91
N GLY A 532 32.37 23.72 29.31
CA GLY A 532 33.08 24.65 28.41
C GLY A 532 32.21 25.62 27.59
N ILE A 533 30.95 25.28 27.27
CA ILE A 533 30.09 26.14 26.43
C ILE A 533 29.56 27.34 27.22
N LYS A 534 30.04 28.55 26.89
CA LYS A 534 29.56 29.83 27.49
C LYS A 534 28.49 30.53 26.65
N LYS A 535 28.36 30.17 25.37
CA LYS A 535 27.38 30.72 24.42
C LYS A 535 26.95 29.62 23.47
N HIS A 536 25.65 29.42 23.34
CA HIS A 536 25.09 28.41 22.44
C HIS A 536 24.89 28.94 21.02
N ARG A 537 25.15 28.11 20.00
CA ARG A 537 24.83 28.46 18.61
C ARG A 537 23.33 28.64 18.39
N THR A 538 22.99 29.55 17.48
CA THR A 538 21.60 29.87 17.07
C THR A 538 21.28 29.42 15.64
N SER A 539 22.22 28.73 14.99
CA SER A 539 22.09 28.21 13.63
C SER A 539 23.05 27.03 13.43
N LEU A 540 22.70 26.11 12.52
CA LEU A 540 23.64 25.08 12.06
C LEU A 540 24.67 25.69 11.09
N PRO A 541 25.81 25.02 10.86
CA PRO A 541 26.85 25.45 9.91
C PRO A 541 26.35 25.54 8.47
N SER A 542 25.47 24.63 8.05
CA SER A 542 24.86 24.61 6.72
C SER A 542 23.34 24.52 6.81
N PRO A 543 22.59 25.17 5.90
CA PRO A 543 21.15 24.92 5.76
C PRO A 543 20.88 23.48 5.31
N MET A 544 19.66 23.02 5.55
CA MET A 544 19.17 21.76 5.01
C MET A 544 19.11 21.80 3.48
N PHE A 545 19.42 20.68 2.85
CA PHE A 545 19.27 20.51 1.40
C PHE A 545 17.79 20.48 1.00
N SER A 546 17.52 20.84 -0.25
CA SER A 546 16.19 20.73 -0.86
C SER A 546 15.78 19.26 -0.92
N ARG A 547 14.75 18.89 -0.15
CA ARG A 547 14.11 17.56 -0.21
C ARG A 547 13.24 17.38 -1.46
N ASN A 548 12.99 18.44 -2.23
CA ASN A 548 12.10 18.43 -3.39
C ASN A 548 12.68 17.66 -4.59
N ASP A 549 13.99 17.38 -4.57
CA ASP A 549 14.68 16.67 -5.64
C ASP A 549 14.66 15.13 -5.46
N PHE A 550 14.16 14.63 -4.32
CA PHE A 550 14.15 13.21 -3.99
C PHE A 550 12.81 12.76 -3.39
N SER A 551 12.13 11.84 -4.08
CA SER A 551 10.94 11.17 -3.55
C SER A 551 11.33 9.90 -2.78
N ILE A 552 10.76 9.66 -1.58
CA ILE A 552 10.89 8.37 -0.86
C ILE A 552 10.52 7.20 -1.78
N TRP A 553 9.52 7.42 -2.66
CA TRP A 553 9.12 6.47 -3.69
C TRP A 553 10.24 6.16 -4.70
N SER A 554 11.12 7.10 -5.04
CA SER A 554 12.24 6.84 -5.96
C SER A 554 13.29 5.88 -5.39
N ILE A 555 13.41 5.82 -4.06
CA ILE A 555 14.31 4.92 -3.34
C ILE A 555 13.60 3.60 -3.05
N LEU A 556 12.35 3.62 -2.58
CA LEU A 556 11.51 2.41 -2.48
C LEU A 556 11.37 1.69 -3.84
N ARG A 557 11.35 2.43 -4.95
CA ARG A 557 11.33 1.91 -6.34
C ARG A 557 12.61 1.18 -6.74
N LYS A 558 13.79 1.67 -6.33
CA LYS A 558 15.09 0.99 -6.55
C LYS A 558 15.24 -0.29 -5.71
N CYS A 559 14.33 -0.50 -4.77
CA CYS A 559 14.31 -1.61 -3.83
C CYS A 559 13.28 -2.69 -4.18
N ILE A 560 12.51 -2.50 -5.26
CA ILE A 560 11.48 -3.45 -5.71
C ILE A 560 12.18 -4.70 -6.24
N GLY A 561 12.07 -5.81 -5.50
CA GLY A 561 12.71 -7.10 -5.80
C GLY A 561 13.89 -7.45 -4.88
N MET A 562 14.29 -6.54 -3.98
CA MET A 562 15.18 -6.82 -2.85
C MET A 562 14.32 -6.95 -1.59
N GLU A 563 14.73 -7.77 -0.62
CA GLU A 563 14.10 -7.74 0.71
C GLU A 563 14.23 -6.32 1.27
N LEU A 564 13.08 -5.71 1.58
CA LEU A 564 12.98 -4.36 2.13
C LEU A 564 13.96 -4.16 3.32
N SER A 565 14.21 -5.22 4.11
CA SER A 565 15.06 -5.27 5.31
C SER A 565 16.55 -4.97 5.09
N LYS A 566 17.04 -4.97 3.86
CA LYS A 566 18.48 -4.81 3.52
C LYS A 566 18.86 -3.39 3.09
N ILE A 567 17.93 -2.44 3.14
CA ILE A 567 18.14 -1.10 2.58
C ILE A 567 18.37 -0.07 3.69
N THR A 568 19.59 0.46 3.73
CA THR A 568 19.94 1.61 4.57
C THR A 568 19.27 2.86 4.03
N MET A 569 18.43 3.51 4.85
CA MET A 569 17.77 4.77 4.47
C MET A 569 18.81 5.82 4.06
N PRO A 570 18.68 6.44 2.87
CA PRO A 570 19.62 7.47 2.44
C PRO A 570 19.68 8.65 3.41
N VAL A 571 20.89 9.20 3.59
CA VAL A 571 21.17 10.31 4.53
C VAL A 571 20.26 11.52 4.28
N ILE A 572 19.78 11.71 3.06
CA ILE A 572 18.86 12.80 2.71
C ILE A 572 17.50 12.78 3.45
N PHE A 573 17.08 11.64 4.02
CA PHE A 573 15.88 11.58 4.86
C PHE A 573 16.18 11.81 6.33
N ASN A 574 17.46 11.84 6.68
CA ASN A 574 17.86 12.12 8.03
C ASN A 574 17.71 13.62 8.36
N GLU A 575 17.82 13.90 9.64
CA GLU A 575 18.23 15.19 10.17
C GLU A 575 19.57 15.00 10.90
N PRO A 576 20.39 16.05 11.06
CA PRO A 576 21.73 15.94 11.64
C PRO A 576 21.70 15.82 13.18
N LEU A 577 20.91 14.90 13.71
CA LEU A 577 20.85 14.52 15.12
C LEU A 577 20.74 13.00 15.26
N SER A 578 21.39 12.44 16.28
CA SER A 578 21.18 11.06 16.73
C SER A 578 19.83 10.93 17.42
N PHE A 579 19.25 9.72 17.46
CA PHE A 579 18.03 9.49 18.22
C PHE A 579 18.23 9.77 19.71
N LEU A 580 19.45 9.59 20.26
CA LEU A 580 19.79 9.96 21.64
C LEU A 580 19.62 11.48 21.89
N GLN A 581 20.01 12.30 20.91
CA GLN A 581 19.80 13.74 20.94
C GLN A 581 18.32 14.10 20.81
N ARG A 582 17.59 13.42 19.91
CA ARG A 582 16.13 13.61 19.77
C ARG A 582 15.38 13.31 21.08
N LEU A 583 15.78 12.27 21.81
CA LEU A 583 15.22 11.96 23.14
C LEU A 583 15.56 13.04 24.18
N THR A 584 16.74 13.64 24.10
CA THR A 584 17.15 14.72 24.99
C THR A 584 16.28 15.98 24.85
N GLU A 585 15.59 16.17 23.71
CA GLU A 585 14.60 17.24 23.54
C GLU A 585 13.44 17.18 24.55
N TYR A 586 13.22 16.04 25.22
CA TYR A 586 12.29 15.95 26.37
C TYR A 586 12.60 16.98 27.46
N MET A 587 13.87 17.38 27.60
CA MET A 587 14.36 18.31 28.61
C MET A 587 14.28 19.78 28.20
N GLU A 588 13.71 20.13 27.04
CA GLU A 588 13.59 21.53 26.57
C GLU A 588 12.82 22.41 27.59
N HIS A 589 11.81 21.85 28.25
CA HIS A 589 10.93 22.58 29.17
C HIS A 589 11.14 22.16 30.65
N THR A 590 12.37 21.81 31.03
CA THR A 590 12.75 21.37 32.39
C THR A 590 12.30 22.33 33.51
N TYR A 591 12.13 23.62 33.23
CA TYR A 591 11.58 24.59 34.19
C TYR A 591 10.22 24.17 34.78
N LEU A 592 9.43 23.36 34.06
CA LEU A 592 8.16 22.80 34.57
C LEU A 592 8.40 21.81 35.71
N ILE A 593 9.48 21.04 35.66
CA ILE A 593 9.87 20.12 36.73
C ILE A 593 10.33 20.91 37.95
N HIS A 594 11.18 21.93 37.78
CA HIS A 594 11.59 22.82 38.86
C HIS A 594 10.37 23.51 39.51
N LYS A 595 9.42 23.96 38.70
CA LYS A 595 8.14 24.53 39.16
C LYS A 595 7.33 23.51 39.95
N ALA A 596 7.22 22.26 39.48
CA ALA A 596 6.58 21.18 40.22
C ALA A 596 7.26 20.95 41.58
N SER A 597 8.59 20.86 41.63
CA SER A 597 9.33 20.66 42.88
C SER A 597 9.12 21.80 43.89
N SER A 598 8.83 23.03 43.41
CA SER A 598 8.53 24.18 44.27
C SER A 598 7.14 24.15 44.92
N PHE A 599 6.16 23.45 44.33
CA PHE A 599 4.78 23.46 44.81
C PHE A 599 4.51 22.50 45.97
N SER A 600 3.72 22.97 46.93
CA SER A 600 3.27 22.20 48.10
C SER A 600 2.04 21.34 47.80
N SER A 601 1.12 21.82 46.98
CA SER A 601 -0.08 21.08 46.52
C SER A 601 0.31 19.94 45.58
N THR A 602 -0.16 18.72 45.88
CA THR A 602 0.05 17.52 45.05
C THR A 602 -0.57 17.67 43.66
N VAL A 603 -1.73 18.33 43.58
CA VAL A 603 -2.46 18.60 42.34
C VAL A 603 -1.70 19.59 41.46
N ASP A 604 -1.14 20.65 42.04
CA ASP A 604 -0.37 21.66 41.28
C ASP A 604 0.93 21.04 40.74
N ARG A 605 1.53 20.12 41.51
CA ARG A 605 2.64 19.28 41.02
C ARG A 605 2.21 18.42 39.85
N MET A 606 1.11 17.69 39.96
CA MET A 606 0.58 16.84 38.88
C MET A 606 0.24 17.67 37.62
N GLN A 607 -0.29 18.88 37.76
CA GLN A 607 -0.50 19.80 36.63
C GLN A 607 0.82 20.14 35.91
N CYS A 608 1.88 20.43 36.66
CA CYS A 608 3.19 20.72 36.08
C CYS A 608 3.83 19.50 35.44
N VAL A 609 3.71 18.31 36.06
CA VAL A 609 4.20 17.05 35.48
C VAL A 609 3.44 16.71 34.20
N ALA A 610 2.11 16.90 34.17
CA ALA A 610 1.31 16.74 32.96
C ALA A 610 1.70 17.71 31.86
N ALA A 611 1.94 18.98 32.21
CA ALA A 611 2.44 19.97 31.27
C ALA A 611 3.83 19.60 30.73
N PHE A 612 4.72 19.09 31.59
CA PHE A 612 6.04 18.60 31.19
C PHE A 612 5.93 17.44 30.20
N ALA A 613 5.11 16.42 30.51
CA ALA A 613 4.89 15.27 29.62
C ALA A 613 4.35 15.66 28.24
N VAL A 614 3.43 16.63 28.16
CA VAL A 614 2.95 17.17 26.87
C VAL A 614 4.05 17.97 26.16
N SER A 615 4.78 18.81 26.89
CA SER A 615 5.84 19.65 26.31
C SER A 615 7.03 18.86 25.78
N ALA A 616 7.34 17.70 26.37
CA ALA A 616 8.45 16.84 25.97
C ALA A 616 8.31 16.33 24.53
N VAL A 617 7.08 16.18 24.05
CA VAL A 617 6.78 15.71 22.69
C VAL A 617 6.39 16.85 21.74
N ALA A 618 6.46 18.11 22.17
CA ALA A 618 6.02 19.25 21.38
C ALA A 618 6.93 19.60 20.19
N SER A 619 8.25 19.38 20.34
CA SER A 619 9.25 19.76 19.32
C SER A 619 9.13 18.96 18.01
N GLN A 620 8.37 17.85 18.02
CA GLN A 620 8.18 16.93 16.90
C GLN A 620 7.40 17.55 15.73
N TRP A 621 6.63 18.62 15.97
CA TRP A 621 5.85 19.28 14.92
C TRP A 621 6.73 19.70 13.73
N GLU A 622 6.35 19.42 12.49
CA GLU A 622 7.13 19.69 11.25
C GLU A 622 8.55 19.06 11.17
N ARG A 623 8.99 18.29 12.17
CA ARG A 623 10.30 17.59 12.21
C ARG A 623 10.22 16.25 11.50
N THR A 624 10.01 16.28 10.18
CA THR A 624 9.82 15.09 9.35
C THR A 624 11.12 14.33 9.01
N GLY A 625 12.28 14.86 9.41
CA GLY A 625 13.55 14.15 9.29
C GLY A 625 13.68 13.00 10.28
N LYS A 626 14.19 11.85 9.82
CA LYS A 626 14.53 10.72 10.68
C LYS A 626 15.84 11.03 11.44
N PRO A 627 15.91 11.02 12.77
CA PRO A 627 17.21 11.08 13.44
C PRO A 627 18.06 9.87 13.07
N PHE A 628 19.39 9.97 13.17
CA PHE A 628 20.28 8.84 12.93
C PHE A 628 20.02 7.74 13.96
N ASN A 629 19.95 6.49 13.48
CA ASN A 629 19.91 5.33 14.35
C ASN A 629 21.23 5.28 15.15
N PRO A 630 21.22 5.33 16.49
CA PRO A 630 22.44 5.27 17.27
C PRO A 630 23.14 3.93 17.11
N LEU A 631 24.47 3.93 17.10
CA LEU A 631 25.26 2.70 17.13
C LEU A 631 25.17 2.04 18.51
N LEU A 632 25.31 0.72 18.61
CA LEU A 632 25.36 0.02 19.90
C LEU A 632 26.54 0.53 20.74
N GLY A 633 26.27 1.02 21.95
CA GLY A 633 27.27 1.65 22.81
C GLY A 633 27.53 3.13 22.52
N GLU A 634 26.83 3.72 21.54
CA GLU A 634 26.80 5.17 21.36
C GLU A 634 26.22 5.83 22.61
N THR A 635 26.86 6.93 23.02
CA THR A 635 26.43 7.74 24.16
C THR A 635 26.12 9.16 23.72
N TYR A 636 25.35 9.86 24.55
CA TYR A 636 25.19 11.30 24.40
C TYR A 636 24.99 11.94 25.76
N GLU A 637 25.78 12.98 26.05
CA GLU A 637 25.58 13.82 27.23
C GLU A 637 25.08 15.23 26.90
N LEU A 638 24.38 15.84 27.85
CA LEU A 638 24.05 17.26 27.82
C LEU A 638 24.06 17.83 29.24
N VAL A 639 24.82 18.91 29.45
CA VAL A 639 24.78 19.72 30.68
C VAL A 639 24.23 21.09 30.32
N ARG A 640 23.20 21.54 31.02
CA ARG A 640 22.57 22.86 30.84
C ARG A 640 22.47 23.55 32.19
N ASP A 641 23.50 24.33 32.52
CA ASP A 641 23.55 25.11 33.75
C ASP A 641 22.43 26.15 33.82
N ASP A 642 22.09 26.77 32.68
CA ASP A 642 21.03 27.76 32.55
C ASP A 642 19.62 27.16 32.76
N LEU A 643 19.44 25.88 32.44
CA LEU A 643 18.21 25.14 32.66
C LEU A 643 18.25 24.25 33.91
N GLY A 644 19.38 24.17 34.61
CA GLY A 644 19.52 23.47 35.88
C GLY A 644 19.54 21.94 35.82
N PHE A 645 20.00 21.31 34.73
CA PHE A 645 20.08 19.84 34.65
C PHE A 645 21.31 19.32 33.91
N ARG A 646 21.62 18.04 34.14
CA ARG A 646 22.50 17.23 33.28
C ARG A 646 21.82 15.93 32.87
N LEU A 647 22.16 15.41 31.70
CA LEU A 647 21.59 14.20 31.10
C LEU A 647 22.69 13.36 30.47
N ILE A 648 22.58 12.04 30.63
CA ILE A 648 23.34 11.02 29.91
C ILE A 648 22.37 10.03 29.27
N SER A 649 22.68 9.60 28.06
CA SER A 649 21.98 8.53 27.35
C SER A 649 22.96 7.56 26.69
N GLU A 650 22.55 6.30 26.54
CA GLU A 650 23.30 5.22 25.90
C GLU A 650 22.37 4.38 25.02
N GLN A 651 22.85 3.98 23.85
CA GLN A 651 22.22 2.94 23.05
C GLN A 651 22.56 1.58 23.64
N VAL A 652 21.68 1.08 24.51
CA VAL A 652 21.88 -0.13 25.30
C VAL A 652 21.60 -1.42 24.53
N SER A 653 20.79 -1.34 23.47
CA SER A 653 20.50 -2.47 22.59
C SER A 653 20.26 -2.00 21.16
N HIS A 654 20.62 -2.84 20.18
CA HIS A 654 20.37 -2.58 18.75
C HIS A 654 19.28 -3.49 18.16
N HIS A 655 19.07 -4.69 18.74
CA HIS A 655 18.01 -5.63 18.33
C HIS A 655 17.27 -6.15 19.58
N PRO A 656 16.10 -5.58 19.95
CA PRO A 656 15.49 -4.36 19.39
C PRO A 656 16.30 -3.09 19.73
N PRO A 657 16.13 -1.98 18.99
CA PRO A 657 16.83 -0.73 19.26
C PRO A 657 16.25 -0.06 20.53
N VAL A 658 17.02 -0.07 21.62
CA VAL A 658 16.64 0.53 22.91
C VAL A 658 17.65 1.61 23.27
N SER A 659 17.15 2.81 23.53
CA SER A 659 17.92 3.94 24.02
C SER A 659 17.54 4.23 25.47
N ALA A 660 18.48 4.14 26.39
CA ALA A 660 18.28 4.47 27.80
C ALA A 660 18.77 5.90 28.06
N PHE A 661 18.08 6.64 28.94
CA PHE A 661 18.49 7.98 29.34
C PHE A 661 18.27 8.19 30.84
N TYR A 662 19.11 9.05 31.42
CA TYR A 662 19.06 9.46 32.80
C TYR A 662 19.44 10.94 32.90
N ALA A 663 18.56 11.73 33.53
CA ALA A 663 18.77 13.13 33.80
C ALA A 663 18.55 13.44 35.27
N GLU A 664 19.32 14.39 35.78
CA GLU A 664 19.22 14.85 37.17
C GLU A 664 19.30 16.38 37.21
N GLY A 665 18.53 16.97 38.12
CA GLY A 665 18.60 18.39 38.39
C GLY A 665 19.92 18.73 39.10
N LEU A 666 20.60 19.80 38.68
CA LEU A 666 21.87 20.24 39.27
C LEU A 666 21.71 20.68 40.74
N SER A 667 20.47 21.04 41.13
CA SER A 667 20.10 21.33 42.52
C SER A 667 19.61 20.10 43.29
N ASN A 668 19.75 18.90 42.71
CA ASN A 668 19.28 17.63 43.26
C ASN A 668 17.79 17.65 43.66
N ASP A 669 16.97 18.30 42.84
CA ASP A 669 15.54 18.49 43.08
C ASP A 669 14.66 17.48 42.32
N PHE A 670 15.19 16.90 41.24
CA PHE A 670 14.52 15.85 40.48
C PHE A 670 15.49 14.85 39.83
N ILE A 671 14.97 13.66 39.50
CA ILE A 671 15.59 12.67 38.61
C ILE A 671 14.56 12.33 37.53
N PHE A 672 14.97 12.30 36.26
CA PHE A 672 14.13 11.96 35.13
C PHE A 672 14.82 10.90 34.27
N HIS A 673 14.23 9.72 34.13
CA HIS A 673 14.86 8.59 33.46
C HIS A 673 13.84 7.70 32.75
N GLY A 674 14.36 6.85 31.87
CA GLY A 674 13.57 5.84 31.19
C GLY A 674 14.35 5.22 30.04
N SER A 675 13.69 4.29 29.36
CA SER A 675 14.21 3.65 28.15
C SER A 675 13.15 3.68 27.06
N ILE A 676 13.56 3.94 25.81
CA ILE A 676 12.64 4.05 24.68
C ILE A 676 13.04 3.07 23.58
N TYR A 677 12.07 2.26 23.16
CA TYR A 677 12.08 1.43 21.97
C TYR A 677 11.00 1.94 20.99
N PRO A 678 11.38 2.67 19.92
CA PRO A 678 10.42 3.14 18.92
C PRO A 678 10.00 1.99 17.99
N LYS A 679 8.91 1.30 18.30
CA LYS A 679 8.36 0.23 17.45
C LYS A 679 7.66 0.85 16.24
N LEU A 680 8.19 0.59 15.05
CA LEU A 680 7.65 1.11 13.79
C LEU A 680 6.60 0.17 13.18
N LYS A 681 5.52 0.74 12.63
CA LYS A 681 4.48 0.04 11.85
C LYS A 681 4.13 0.85 10.60
N PHE A 682 3.99 0.21 9.45
CA PHE A 682 3.64 0.88 8.20
C PHE A 682 2.21 0.59 7.78
N TRP A 683 1.45 1.66 7.52
CA TRP A 683 0.03 1.64 7.19
C TRP A 683 -0.23 2.18 5.79
N GLY A 684 0.49 1.66 4.79
CA GLY A 684 0.31 2.01 3.37
C GLY A 684 0.75 3.44 3.02
N LYS A 685 0.07 4.49 3.49
CA LYS A 685 0.44 5.89 3.26
C LYS A 685 1.14 6.54 4.45
N SER A 686 1.15 5.89 5.62
CA SER A 686 1.67 6.46 6.88
C SER A 686 2.59 5.47 7.61
N VAL A 687 3.47 5.99 8.48
CA VAL A 687 4.31 5.19 9.40
C VAL A 687 3.98 5.61 10.83
N GLU A 688 3.56 4.65 11.65
CA GLU A 688 3.40 4.82 13.08
C GLU A 688 4.69 4.43 13.80
N ALA A 689 5.09 5.24 14.76
CA ALA A 689 6.17 4.99 15.71
C ALA A 689 5.58 4.98 17.12
N GLU A 690 5.48 3.78 17.70
CA GLU A 690 5.01 3.55 19.07
C GLU A 690 6.23 3.58 20.02
N PRO A 691 6.42 4.62 20.85
CA PRO A 691 7.55 4.71 21.77
C PRO A 691 7.32 3.82 22.99
N LYS A 692 7.74 2.56 22.90
CA LYS A 692 7.63 1.60 24.00
C LYS A 692 8.64 1.90 25.09
N GLY A 693 8.19 1.86 26.33
CA GLY A 693 9.02 2.06 27.51
C GLY A 693 8.37 3.02 28.49
N ILE A 694 8.79 2.93 29.75
CA ILE A 694 8.22 3.73 30.83
C ILE A 694 9.12 4.92 31.10
N ILE A 695 8.51 6.09 31.16
CA ILE A 695 9.14 7.31 31.60
C ILE A 695 8.91 7.46 33.10
N THR A 696 9.97 7.76 33.85
CA THR A 696 9.94 7.95 35.30
C THR A 696 10.48 9.33 35.67
N LEU A 697 9.71 10.08 36.45
CA LEU A 697 10.12 11.35 37.04
C LEU A 697 10.01 11.26 38.56
N GLU A 698 11.10 11.53 39.26
CA GLU A 698 11.18 11.55 40.71
C GLU A 698 11.37 12.99 41.18
N LEU A 699 10.49 13.47 42.05
CA LEU A 699 10.64 14.75 42.73
C LEU A 699 11.21 14.50 44.13
N LEU A 700 12.53 14.62 44.24
CA LEU A 700 13.31 14.16 45.40
C LEU A 700 12.89 14.86 46.70
N LYS A 701 12.64 16.18 46.63
CA LYS A 701 12.18 16.97 47.78
C LYS A 701 10.88 16.44 48.40
N HIS A 702 10.01 15.83 47.58
CA HIS A 702 8.71 15.33 48.01
C HIS A 702 8.70 13.81 48.23
N ASN A 703 9.78 13.10 47.88
CA ASN A 703 9.82 11.63 47.83
C ASN A 703 8.64 11.07 46.99
N GLU A 704 8.39 11.68 45.83
CA GLU A 704 7.29 11.31 44.92
C GLU A 704 7.87 10.85 43.59
N ALA A 705 7.24 9.84 43.00
CA ALA A 705 7.57 9.35 41.68
C ALA A 705 6.35 9.30 40.79
N TYR A 706 6.54 9.68 39.53
CA TYR A 706 5.54 9.76 38.50
C TYR A 706 5.98 8.87 37.34
N THR A 707 5.09 8.00 36.87
CA THR A 707 5.37 7.16 35.68
C THR A 707 4.31 7.32 34.62
N TRP A 708 4.72 7.32 33.34
CA TRP A 708 3.83 7.32 32.18
C TRP A 708 4.49 6.70 30.94
N THR A 709 3.72 6.54 29.87
CA THR A 709 4.21 6.18 28.53
C THR A 709 3.91 7.32 27.56
N ASN A 710 4.77 7.52 26.55
CA ASN A 710 4.56 8.57 25.55
C ASN A 710 3.49 8.20 24.53
N PRO A 711 2.82 9.18 23.89
CA PRO A 711 1.82 8.92 22.85
C PRO A 711 2.48 8.36 21.57
N THR A 712 1.68 7.67 20.75
CA THR A 712 2.11 7.20 19.43
C THR A 712 2.31 8.38 18.49
N CYS A 713 3.40 8.38 17.74
CA CYS A 713 3.67 9.35 16.68
C CYS A 713 3.35 8.72 15.32
N CYS A 714 2.67 9.44 14.44
CA CYS A 714 2.40 8.99 13.08
C CYS A 714 2.91 10.00 12.07
N VAL A 715 3.65 9.53 11.07
CA VAL A 715 4.11 10.31 9.93
C VAL A 715 3.25 9.95 8.74
N HIS A 716 2.49 10.91 8.24
CA HIS A 716 1.58 10.74 7.12
C HIS A 716 2.26 11.08 5.79
N ASN A 717 1.67 10.61 4.69
CA ASN A 717 2.09 10.89 3.31
C ASN A 717 3.54 10.44 3.00
N ILE A 718 3.96 9.29 3.54
CA ILE A 718 5.35 8.82 3.38
C ILE A 718 5.70 8.33 1.96
N ILE A 719 4.69 8.07 1.12
CA ILE A 719 4.90 7.67 -0.28
C ILE A 719 4.78 8.87 -1.23
N VAL A 720 3.67 9.62 -1.13
CA VAL A 720 3.33 10.75 -2.01
C VAL A 720 2.61 11.82 -1.18
N GLY A 721 2.93 13.09 -1.45
CA GLY A 721 2.35 14.25 -0.78
C GLY A 721 3.31 14.90 0.23
N LYS A 722 2.85 15.99 0.86
CA LYS A 722 3.62 16.67 1.90
C LYS A 722 3.61 15.84 3.19
N LEU A 723 4.79 15.46 3.67
CA LEU A 723 4.97 14.79 4.97
C LEU A 723 4.46 15.70 6.10
N TRP A 724 3.68 15.13 7.02
CA TRP A 724 3.29 15.79 8.26
C TRP A 724 3.18 14.79 9.40
N ILE A 725 3.23 15.30 10.62
CA ILE A 725 3.31 14.48 11.85
C ILE A 725 2.06 14.70 12.68
N GLU A 726 1.53 13.59 13.19
CA GLU A 726 0.49 13.54 14.19
C GLU A 726 0.97 12.82 15.45
N GLN A 727 0.39 13.16 16.61
CA GLN A 727 0.50 12.33 17.81
C GLN A 727 -0.89 12.05 18.37
N TYR A 728 -1.14 10.79 18.71
CA TYR A 728 -2.38 10.34 19.32
C TYR A 728 -2.15 9.21 20.33
N GLY A 729 -3.17 8.97 21.14
CA GLY A 729 -3.15 7.94 22.17
C GLY A 729 -3.54 8.47 23.54
N SER A 730 -3.56 7.58 24.52
CA SER A 730 -3.86 7.91 25.91
C SER A 730 -2.57 7.84 26.72
N VAL A 731 -2.25 8.92 27.43
CA VAL A 731 -1.14 9.01 28.37
C VAL A 731 -1.72 9.04 29.77
N GLU A 732 -1.33 8.08 30.61
CA GLU A 732 -1.71 8.02 32.02
C GLU A 732 -0.47 8.26 32.89
N ILE A 733 -0.48 9.36 33.64
CA ILE A 733 0.57 9.72 34.60
C ILE A 733 0.09 9.33 35.99
N THR A 734 0.83 8.45 36.66
CA THR A 734 0.49 7.98 38.01
C THR A 734 1.49 8.50 39.02
N ASN A 735 1.03 9.18 40.08
CA ASN A 735 1.84 9.48 41.26
C ASN A 735 1.78 8.28 42.22
N HIS A 736 2.90 7.60 42.41
CA HIS A 736 2.97 6.36 43.20
C HIS A 736 2.86 6.57 44.70
N LYS A 737 3.10 7.79 45.20
CA LYS A 737 2.98 8.12 46.63
C LYS A 737 1.55 8.48 47.01
N THR A 738 0.91 9.36 46.22
CA THR A 738 -0.44 9.88 46.54
C THR A 738 -1.55 9.01 45.95
N GLY A 739 -1.25 8.26 44.89
CA GLY A 739 -2.24 7.51 44.10
C GLY A 739 -3.08 8.37 43.16
N GLU A 740 -2.77 9.67 43.04
CA GLU A 740 -3.39 10.55 42.06
C GLU A 740 -2.98 10.15 40.64
N LYS A 741 -3.91 10.34 39.69
CA LYS A 741 -3.68 10.02 38.28
C LYS A 741 -4.05 11.21 37.40
N CYS A 742 -3.25 11.47 36.39
CA CYS A 742 -3.61 12.35 35.29
C CYS A 742 -3.82 11.50 34.03
N VAL A 743 -4.96 11.68 33.38
CA VAL A 743 -5.29 11.00 32.11
C VAL A 743 -5.34 12.07 31.03
N LEU A 744 -4.49 11.94 30.02
CA LEU A 744 -4.39 12.82 28.86
C LEU A 744 -4.71 12.04 27.59
N SER A 745 -5.62 12.56 26.78
CA SER A 745 -6.03 11.99 25.50
C SER A 745 -5.55 12.90 24.38
N PHE A 746 -4.56 12.44 23.63
CA PHE A 746 -4.10 13.03 22.39
C PHE A 746 -5.04 12.60 21.28
N LYS A 747 -5.79 13.56 20.72
CA LYS A 747 -6.86 13.28 19.77
C LYS A 747 -6.30 13.07 18.37
N PRO A 748 -6.71 12.00 17.67
CA PRO A 748 -6.42 11.87 16.24
C PRO A 748 -7.26 12.88 15.43
N CYS A 749 -6.75 13.24 14.26
CA CYS A 749 -7.23 14.27 13.34
C CYS A 749 -8.71 14.08 12.97
N GLY A 750 -9.14 12.81 12.86
CA GLY A 750 -10.51 12.43 12.50
C GLY A 750 -10.87 12.82 11.06
N LEU A 751 -12.07 12.43 10.60
CA LEU A 751 -12.51 12.62 9.20
C LEU A 751 -12.62 14.09 8.74
N PHE A 752 -12.61 15.06 9.66
CA PHE A 752 -12.78 16.49 9.34
C PHE A 752 -11.67 17.38 9.90
N GLY A 753 -10.59 16.81 10.44
CA GLY A 753 -9.43 17.57 10.95
C GLY A 753 -9.67 18.45 12.18
N LYS A 754 -10.89 18.52 12.71
CA LYS A 754 -11.27 19.42 13.81
C LYS A 754 -10.56 19.14 15.13
N GLU A 755 -10.07 17.92 15.30
CA GLU A 755 -9.41 17.47 16.53
C GLU A 755 -7.88 17.46 16.41
N LEU A 756 -7.34 17.94 15.28
CA LEU A 756 -5.92 17.93 15.00
C LEU A 756 -5.12 18.58 16.14
N HIS A 757 -4.17 17.80 16.66
CA HIS A 757 -3.26 18.13 17.75
C HIS A 757 -3.89 18.40 19.12
N LYS A 758 -5.22 18.24 19.27
CA LYS A 758 -5.87 18.51 20.56
C LYS A 758 -5.41 17.52 21.62
N VAL A 759 -5.20 18.05 22.81
CA VAL A 759 -4.97 17.27 24.03
C VAL A 759 -6.07 17.64 25.01
N GLU A 760 -6.80 16.65 25.50
CA GLU A 760 -7.81 16.82 26.54
C GLU A 760 -7.57 15.81 27.66
N GLY A 761 -7.78 16.19 28.90
CA GLY A 761 -7.55 15.30 30.03
C GLY A 761 -8.11 15.81 31.33
N TYR A 762 -7.81 15.07 32.40
CA TYR A 762 -8.18 15.45 33.75
C TYR A 762 -7.22 14.84 34.76
N ILE A 763 -7.14 15.48 35.92
CA ILE A 763 -6.47 14.96 37.11
C ILE A 763 -7.55 14.41 38.04
N GLN A 764 -7.33 13.22 38.58
CA GLN A 764 -8.22 12.58 39.53
C GLN A 764 -7.46 12.12 40.79
N ASP A 765 -8.15 12.15 41.92
CA ASP A 765 -7.64 11.57 43.16
C ASP A 765 -7.73 10.04 43.17
N LYS A 766 -7.25 9.42 44.24
CA LYS A 766 -7.33 7.97 44.47
C LYS A 766 -8.77 7.42 44.49
N SER A 767 -9.75 8.27 44.78
CA SER A 767 -11.19 7.94 44.76
C SER A 767 -11.82 8.13 43.37
N LYS A 768 -11.01 8.40 42.33
CA LYS A 768 -11.43 8.69 40.95
C LYS A 768 -12.28 9.96 40.82
N LYS A 769 -12.24 10.86 41.80
CA LYS A 769 -12.91 12.17 41.70
C LYS A 769 -12.05 13.09 40.84
N LYS A 770 -12.65 13.69 39.80
CA LYS A 770 -11.99 14.69 38.96
C LYS A 770 -11.74 15.97 39.77
N LEU A 771 -10.49 16.40 39.79
CA LEU A 771 -10.02 17.60 40.50
C LEU A 771 -9.82 18.77 39.53
N CYS A 772 -9.24 18.50 38.36
CA CYS A 772 -8.96 19.51 37.34
C CYS A 772 -9.19 18.92 35.94
N ALA A 773 -9.67 19.74 35.01
CA ALA A 773 -9.64 19.43 33.59
C ALA A 773 -8.39 20.08 32.96
N LEU A 774 -7.82 19.40 31.97
CA LEU A 774 -6.67 19.86 31.19
C LEU A 774 -7.07 19.88 29.72
N TYR A 775 -6.71 20.94 28.99
CA TYR A 775 -7.00 21.02 27.57
C TYR A 775 -6.01 21.93 26.83
N GLY A 776 -5.83 21.68 25.55
CA GLY A 776 -4.96 22.50 24.70
C GLY A 776 -4.59 21.78 23.41
N LYS A 777 -3.43 22.13 22.86
CA LYS A 777 -2.81 21.43 21.74
C LYS A 777 -1.34 21.22 22.01
N TRP A 778 -0.85 20.02 21.74
CA TRP A 778 0.57 19.68 21.98
C TRP A 778 1.53 20.48 21.08
N THR A 779 1.04 21.12 20.02
CA THR A 779 1.80 22.03 19.15
C THR A 779 1.78 23.49 19.59
N GLU A 780 0.99 23.86 20.61
CA GLU A 780 0.77 25.27 20.99
C GLU A 780 0.88 25.49 22.51
N CYS A 781 0.02 24.86 23.31
CA CYS A 781 -0.15 25.17 24.73
C CYS A 781 -0.99 24.13 25.49
N LEU A 782 -0.92 24.19 26.82
CA LEU A 782 -1.77 23.42 27.73
C LEU A 782 -2.31 24.32 28.85
N TYR A 783 -3.62 24.24 29.07
CA TYR A 783 -4.36 24.96 30.11
C TYR A 783 -4.98 23.99 31.12
N SER A 784 -5.27 24.51 32.31
CA SER A 784 -6.11 23.84 33.30
C SER A 784 -7.31 24.69 33.67
N VAL A 785 -8.44 24.04 33.95
CA VAL A 785 -9.67 24.69 34.39
C VAL A 785 -10.46 23.75 35.32
N ASP A 786 -11.39 24.30 36.09
CA ASP A 786 -12.34 23.53 36.88
C ASP A 786 -13.14 22.54 36.00
N PRO A 787 -13.31 21.27 36.41
CA PRO A 787 -14.02 20.26 35.62
C PRO A 787 -15.46 20.64 35.25
N ALA A 788 -16.22 21.27 36.15
CA ALA A 788 -17.61 21.64 35.87
C ALA A 788 -17.67 22.75 34.82
N THR A 789 -16.73 23.70 34.87
CA THR A 789 -16.58 24.76 33.87
C THR A 789 -16.23 24.19 32.50
N PHE A 790 -15.31 23.21 32.44
CA PHE A 790 -14.96 22.52 31.20
C PHE A 790 -16.15 21.78 30.58
N ASP A 791 -16.89 21.01 31.39
CA ASP A 791 -18.04 20.25 30.93
C ASP A 791 -19.18 21.16 30.44
N ALA A 792 -19.39 22.31 31.09
CA ALA A 792 -20.36 23.31 30.65
C ALA A 792 -19.99 23.91 29.28
N TYR A 793 -18.72 24.24 29.08
CA TYR A 793 -18.22 24.74 27.80
C TYR A 793 -18.40 23.70 26.68
N LYS A 794 -18.02 22.44 26.95
CA LYS A 794 -18.11 21.34 25.97
C LYS A 794 -19.55 21.04 25.54
N LYS A 795 -20.54 21.22 26.43
CA LYS A 795 -21.97 21.07 26.10
C LYS A 795 -22.47 22.19 25.18
N ASN A 796 -22.03 23.42 25.41
CA ASN A 796 -22.40 24.57 24.57
C ASN A 796 -21.77 24.46 23.17
N ASP A 797 -20.52 24.01 23.09
CA ASP A 797 -19.83 23.82 21.82
C ASP A 797 -20.52 22.74 20.95
N LYS A 798 -20.97 21.63 21.56
CA LYS A 798 -21.78 20.61 20.87
C LYS A 798 -23.11 21.16 20.36
N LYS A 799 -23.84 21.96 21.15
CA LYS A 799 -25.10 22.60 20.71
C LYS A 799 -24.88 23.55 19.53
N ASN A 800 -23.83 24.38 19.59
CA ASN A 800 -23.49 25.30 18.51
C ASN A 800 -23.06 24.57 17.22
N ALA A 801 -22.40 23.42 17.35
CA ALA A 801 -22.01 22.58 16.21
C ALA A 801 -23.21 21.89 15.54
N GLU A 802 -24.22 21.48 16.31
CA GLU A 802 -25.48 20.92 15.79
C GLU A 802 -26.33 21.98 15.08
N GLU A 803 -26.39 23.22 15.60
CA GLU A 803 -27.09 24.33 14.93
C GLU A 803 -26.41 24.78 13.62
N LYS A 804 -25.08 24.72 13.54
CA LYS A 804 -24.33 25.01 12.29
C LYS A 804 -24.49 23.92 11.22
N LYS A 805 -24.67 22.64 11.61
CA LYS A 805 -24.91 21.54 10.66
C LYS A 805 -26.23 21.68 9.88
N ASN A 806 -27.24 22.35 10.45
CA ASN A 806 -28.51 22.59 9.76
C ASN A 806 -28.48 23.72 8.72
N LYS A 807 -27.34 24.39 8.49
CA LYS A 807 -27.21 25.51 7.53
C LYS A 807 -26.22 25.28 6.38
N GLN A 808 -25.50 24.15 6.33
CA GLN A 808 -24.59 23.84 5.22
C GLN A 808 -24.86 22.42 4.70
N THR A 809 -25.84 22.31 3.81
CA THR A 809 -25.93 21.22 2.83
C THR A 809 -25.35 21.73 1.51
N GLY A 810 -24.10 21.37 1.21
CA GLY A 810 -23.46 21.70 -0.06
C GLY A 810 -22.03 21.15 -0.16
N SER A 811 -21.86 20.18 -1.07
CA SER A 811 -20.62 19.65 -1.67
C SER A 811 -19.41 19.33 -0.78
N THR A 812 -18.98 18.06 -0.80
CA THR A 812 -17.54 17.76 -0.65
C THR A 812 -17.19 16.51 -1.45
N GLU A 813 -16.45 16.72 -2.54
CA GLU A 813 -15.57 15.73 -3.15
C GLU A 813 -14.36 15.54 -2.21
N GLU A 814 -13.90 14.31 -2.00
CA GLU A 814 -12.66 14.04 -1.27
C GLU A 814 -11.45 14.12 -2.23
N PRO A 815 -10.35 14.82 -1.88
CA PRO A 815 -9.12 14.81 -2.68
C PRO A 815 -8.31 13.52 -2.50
N ASP A 816 -7.55 13.13 -3.52
CA ASP A 816 -6.60 11.97 -3.52
C ASP A 816 -5.44 12.10 -2.50
N GLU A 817 -5.22 13.29 -1.93
CA GLU A 817 -4.21 13.62 -0.92
C GLU A 817 -4.87 14.01 0.42
N MET A 818 -4.33 13.54 1.55
CA MET A 818 -4.71 14.06 2.87
C MET A 818 -4.06 15.44 3.06
N PRO A 819 -4.80 16.55 2.91
CA PRO A 819 -4.26 17.88 3.14
C PRO A 819 -4.06 18.06 4.64
N LEU A 820 -3.10 18.89 5.04
CA LEU A 820 -3.06 19.40 6.41
C LEU A 820 -4.37 20.19 6.65
N PRO A 821 -5.24 19.78 7.59
CA PRO A 821 -6.45 20.55 7.89
C PRO A 821 -6.08 21.89 8.55
N ASP A 822 -6.82 22.94 8.22
CA ASP A 822 -6.67 24.25 8.89
C ASP A 822 -7.00 24.10 10.38
N SER A 823 -5.99 24.28 11.23
CA SER A 823 -6.13 24.16 12.68
C SER A 823 -6.36 25.56 13.29
N GLU A 824 -7.59 25.83 13.77
CA GLU A 824 -7.91 27.05 14.52
C GLU A 824 -7.21 27.04 15.90
N SER A 825 -6.57 28.14 16.30
CA SER A 825 -5.90 28.28 17.60
C SER A 825 -6.82 27.94 18.78
N VAL A 826 -6.26 27.41 19.87
CA VAL A 826 -7.05 27.02 21.06
C VAL A 826 -7.85 28.20 21.63
N HIS A 827 -9.17 28.06 21.70
CA HIS A 827 -10.03 29.00 22.43
C HIS A 827 -9.87 28.82 23.93
N VAL A 828 -9.46 29.88 24.62
CA VAL A 828 -9.26 29.87 26.08
C VAL A 828 -10.60 29.98 26.79
N ILE A 829 -10.96 28.94 27.53
CA ILE A 829 -12.15 28.92 28.40
C ILE A 829 -11.95 29.92 29.54
N PRO A 830 -12.88 30.86 29.78
CA PRO A 830 -12.79 31.80 30.90
C PRO A 830 -12.56 31.09 32.24
N GLY A 831 -11.62 31.61 33.06
CA GLY A 831 -11.22 30.98 34.32
C GLY A 831 -10.11 29.93 34.20
N SER A 832 -9.58 29.70 32.99
CA SER A 832 -8.44 28.79 32.79
C SER A 832 -7.12 29.38 33.25
N SER A 833 -6.25 28.52 33.77
CA SER A 833 -4.86 28.81 34.13
C SER A 833 -3.91 28.22 33.09
N LEU A 834 -2.96 29.01 32.60
CA LEU A 834 -1.94 28.54 31.65
C LEU A 834 -0.90 27.68 32.38
N LEU A 835 -0.67 26.45 31.90
CA LEU A 835 0.35 25.56 32.43
C LEU A 835 1.64 25.62 31.60
N TRP A 836 1.50 25.53 30.28
CA TRP A 836 2.61 25.52 29.33
C TRP A 836 2.22 26.15 28.00
N LYS A 837 3.19 26.77 27.33
CA LYS A 837 3.08 27.30 25.98
C LYS A 837 4.40 27.05 25.26
N ILE A 838 4.32 26.60 24.00
CA ILE A 838 5.49 26.31 23.19
C ILE A 838 6.33 27.57 22.94
N ALA A 839 7.64 27.43 22.94
CA ALA A 839 8.54 28.49 22.50
C ALA A 839 8.36 28.72 20.98
N PRO A 840 8.33 29.98 20.50
CA PRO A 840 8.31 30.24 19.07
C PRO A 840 9.58 29.71 18.43
N ARG A 841 9.45 29.06 17.27
CA ARG A 841 10.60 28.62 16.49
C ARG A 841 11.42 29.82 16.02
N PRO A 842 12.76 29.70 15.96
CA PRO A 842 13.59 30.77 15.44
C PRO A 842 13.30 30.97 13.94
N LEU A 843 13.51 32.19 13.43
CA LEU A 843 13.14 32.57 12.05
C LEU A 843 13.84 31.71 10.97
N ASN A 844 15.04 31.21 11.28
CA ASN A 844 15.83 30.32 10.42
C ASN A 844 15.47 28.83 10.57
N SER A 845 14.51 28.47 11.42
CA SER A 845 14.15 27.07 11.70
C SER A 845 13.82 26.27 10.45
N ALA A 846 13.04 26.84 9.53
CA ALA A 846 12.66 26.19 8.26
C ALA A 846 13.86 25.85 7.36
N GLN A 847 14.95 26.61 7.46
CA GLN A 847 16.20 26.35 6.74
C GLN A 847 17.09 25.35 7.47
N MET A 848 16.80 25.07 8.74
CA MET A 848 17.62 24.28 9.66
C MET A 848 16.81 23.08 10.18
N TYR A 849 16.25 22.29 9.25
CA TYR A 849 15.51 21.06 9.54
C TYR A 849 14.28 21.24 10.47
N ASN A 850 13.72 22.45 10.56
CA ASN A 850 12.66 22.82 11.50
C ASN A 850 13.06 22.67 12.98
N PHE A 851 14.34 22.82 13.31
CA PHE A 851 14.84 22.70 14.68
C PHE A 851 14.33 23.83 15.58
N THR A 852 14.06 23.49 16.85
CA THR A 852 13.92 24.49 17.92
C THR A 852 15.28 25.09 18.25
N SER A 853 15.30 26.23 18.94
CA SER A 853 16.57 26.79 19.43
C SER A 853 17.30 25.79 20.33
N PHE A 854 16.57 25.00 21.13
CA PHE A 854 17.15 23.93 21.94
C PHE A 854 17.80 22.85 21.08
N ALA A 855 17.09 22.32 20.07
CA ALA A 855 17.60 21.28 19.19
C ALA A 855 18.85 21.72 18.41
N MET A 856 18.93 23.00 18.01
CA MET A 856 20.12 23.55 17.38
C MET A 856 21.37 23.41 18.26
N THR A 857 21.26 23.45 19.59
CA THR A 857 22.43 23.36 20.50
C THR A 857 22.96 21.94 20.71
N LEU A 858 22.18 20.90 20.39
CA LEU A 858 22.47 19.54 20.86
C LEU A 858 23.78 18.95 20.30
N ASN A 859 24.05 19.20 19.02
CA ASN A 859 25.22 18.67 18.33
C ASN A 859 26.38 19.67 18.21
N GLU A 860 26.31 20.78 18.97
CA GLU A 860 27.42 21.73 19.11
C GLU A 860 28.62 21.05 19.78
N LEU A 861 29.80 21.23 19.18
CA LEU A 861 31.06 20.65 19.65
C LEU A 861 32.10 21.76 19.76
N ASP A 862 32.50 22.06 20.99
CA ASP A 862 33.58 22.99 21.29
C ASP A 862 34.89 22.24 21.60
N LYS A 863 36.04 22.86 21.33
CA LYS A 863 37.38 22.27 21.57
C LYS A 863 37.62 21.89 23.04
N GLU A 864 37.01 22.61 23.97
CA GLU A 864 37.11 22.30 25.40
C GLU A 864 36.33 21.03 25.74
N MET A 865 35.21 20.76 25.05
CA MET A 865 34.41 19.55 25.24
C MET A 865 35.10 18.29 24.73
N GLU A 866 35.84 18.38 23.61
CA GLU A 866 36.52 17.22 23.00
C GLU A 866 37.45 16.48 23.98
N ASN A 867 38.01 17.19 24.96
CA ASN A 867 38.88 16.61 26.00
C ASN A 867 38.11 16.03 27.21
N ILE A 868 36.80 16.27 27.29
CA ILE A 868 35.95 15.92 28.45
C ILE A 868 34.99 14.79 28.09
N ILE A 869 34.40 14.81 26.90
CA ILE A 869 33.40 13.82 26.48
C ILE A 869 34.05 12.47 26.13
N PRO A 870 33.36 11.34 26.31
CA PRO A 870 33.89 10.04 25.89
C PRO A 870 33.95 9.95 24.34
N ILE A 871 34.83 9.08 23.83
CA ILE A 871 34.94 8.79 22.39
C ILE A 871 33.64 8.27 21.75
N THR A 872 32.69 7.83 22.57
CA THR A 872 31.37 7.34 22.17
C THR A 872 30.31 8.43 22.11
N ASP A 873 30.60 9.69 22.44
CA ASP A 873 29.63 10.78 22.37
C ASP A 873 29.26 11.10 20.91
N CYS A 874 27.97 11.16 20.60
CA CYS A 874 27.50 11.31 19.23
C CYS A 874 27.83 12.65 18.56
N ARG A 875 28.35 13.65 19.29
CA ARG A 875 28.97 14.83 18.67
C ARG A 875 30.22 14.52 17.86
N LEU A 876 30.92 13.44 18.21
CA LEU A 876 32.11 12.94 17.51
C LEU A 876 31.76 12.04 16.33
N ARG A 877 30.47 11.74 16.12
CA ARG A 877 30.02 10.82 15.09
C ARG A 877 30.14 11.46 13.69
N PRO A 878 30.97 10.91 12.78
CA PRO A 878 31.40 11.62 11.58
C PRO A 878 30.30 11.78 10.51
N ASP A 879 29.38 10.82 10.36
CA ASP A 879 28.27 10.91 9.39
C ASP A 879 27.28 12.04 9.75
N ILE A 880 26.94 12.18 11.03
CA ILE A 880 26.10 13.27 11.54
C ILE A 880 26.79 14.62 11.34
N LYS A 881 28.09 14.70 11.66
CA LYS A 881 28.87 15.94 11.53
C LYS A 881 29.01 16.39 10.07
N ALA A 882 29.31 15.46 9.17
CA ALA A 882 29.36 15.73 7.74
C ALA A 882 28.00 16.23 7.21
N MET A 883 26.89 15.60 7.62
CA MET A 883 25.55 16.05 7.24
C MET A 883 25.23 17.45 7.76
N GLU A 884 25.56 17.73 9.02
CA GLU A 884 25.38 19.04 9.65
C GLU A 884 26.14 20.16 8.91
N ASN A 885 27.30 19.83 8.35
CA ASN A 885 28.13 20.73 7.55
C ASN A 885 27.70 20.83 6.08
N GLY A 886 26.68 20.09 5.66
CA GLY A 886 26.18 20.08 4.27
C GLY A 886 26.94 19.14 3.33
N GLU A 887 27.84 18.31 3.85
CA GLU A 887 28.67 17.36 3.10
C GLU A 887 27.95 16.00 2.97
N ILE A 888 26.88 15.96 2.16
CA ILE A 888 25.98 14.81 2.07
C ILE A 888 26.65 13.53 1.55
N ASP A 889 27.56 13.65 0.58
CA ASP A 889 28.28 12.51 0.03
C ASP A 889 29.20 11.87 1.08
N LEU A 890 29.97 12.70 1.80
CA LEU A 890 30.81 12.25 2.91
C LEU A 890 29.96 11.63 4.02
N ALA A 891 28.84 12.26 4.37
CA ALA A 891 27.91 11.72 5.36
C ALA A 891 27.38 10.34 4.96
N SER A 892 27.08 10.13 3.68
CA SER A 892 26.63 8.83 3.17
C SER A 892 27.74 7.77 3.20
N GLU A 893 28.98 8.14 2.89
CA GLU A 893 30.14 7.25 2.94
C GLU A 893 30.45 6.85 4.38
N GLU A 894 30.53 7.82 5.28
CA GLU A 894 30.79 7.58 6.70
C GLU A 894 29.67 6.76 7.36
N LYS A 895 28.40 7.04 7.03
CA LYS A 895 27.27 6.26 7.55
C LYS A 895 27.41 4.78 7.17
N LYS A 896 27.73 4.51 5.91
CA LYS A 896 27.97 3.15 5.43
C LYS A 896 29.14 2.49 6.16
N ARG A 897 30.27 3.20 6.32
CA ARG A 897 31.46 2.72 7.02
C ARG A 897 31.16 2.34 8.48
N LEU A 898 30.42 3.19 9.19
CA LEU A 898 30.01 2.97 10.59
C LEU A 898 29.10 1.75 10.74
N GLU A 899 28.08 1.64 9.88
CA GLU A 899 27.15 0.51 9.90
C GLU A 899 27.83 -0.82 9.52
N GLU A 900 28.81 -0.79 8.60
CA GLU A 900 29.67 -1.94 8.29
C GLU A 900 30.57 -2.33 9.47
N LYS A 901 31.22 -1.35 10.13
CA LYS A 901 32.03 -1.57 11.35
C LYS A 901 31.21 -2.23 12.45
N GLN A 902 30.00 -1.73 12.70
CA GLN A 902 29.08 -2.29 13.69
C GLN A 902 28.68 -3.74 13.36
N ARG A 903 28.33 -4.03 12.10
CA ARG A 903 27.98 -5.38 11.65
C ARG A 903 29.16 -6.34 11.81
N ALA A 904 30.36 -5.91 11.45
CA ALA A 904 31.58 -6.70 11.64
C ALA A 904 31.85 -6.97 13.13
N ALA A 905 31.72 -5.96 14.00
CA ALA A 905 31.89 -6.11 15.44
C ALA A 905 30.87 -7.07 16.06
N ARG A 906 29.59 -7.01 15.65
CA ARG A 906 28.55 -7.97 16.07
C ARG A 906 28.89 -9.39 15.63
N LYS A 907 29.28 -9.58 14.37
CA LYS A 907 29.69 -10.89 13.83
C LYS A 907 30.91 -11.46 14.54
N ASN A 908 31.85 -10.62 14.95
CA ASN A 908 33.02 -11.05 15.72
C ASN A 908 32.63 -11.48 17.15
N ARG A 909 31.77 -10.72 17.84
CA ARG A 909 31.26 -11.10 19.18
C ARG A 909 30.48 -12.42 19.16
N SER A 910 29.63 -12.62 18.14
CA SER A 910 28.91 -13.89 17.96
C SER A 910 29.86 -15.08 17.74
N LYS A 911 31.02 -14.87 17.10
CA LYS A 911 32.04 -15.92 16.94
C LYS A 911 32.87 -16.18 18.20
N SER A 912 33.06 -15.17 19.06
CA SER A 912 33.85 -15.27 20.29
C SER A 912 33.03 -15.67 21.52
N ASP A 913 31.70 -15.82 21.39
CA ASP A 913 30.76 -16.12 22.48
C ASP A 913 30.83 -15.06 23.61
N GLU A 914 31.18 -13.82 23.24
CA GLU A 914 31.25 -12.69 24.18
C GLU A 914 29.95 -11.88 24.11
N ASP A 915 29.25 -11.78 25.24
CA ASP A 915 28.07 -10.93 25.36
C ASP A 915 28.42 -9.44 25.36
N TRP A 916 27.56 -8.63 24.73
CA TRP A 916 27.69 -7.18 24.81
C TRP A 916 27.37 -6.69 26.23
N LYS A 917 28.31 -5.97 26.83
CA LYS A 917 28.12 -5.32 28.13
C LYS A 917 27.94 -3.81 27.96
N THR A 918 26.75 -3.33 28.31
CA THR A 918 26.45 -1.89 28.44
C THR A 918 27.31 -1.27 29.54
N ARG A 919 27.67 0.01 29.37
CA ARG A 919 28.66 0.65 30.24
C ARG A 919 28.01 1.43 31.37
N TRP A 920 26.95 2.16 31.07
CA TRP A 920 26.37 3.15 31.97
C TRP A 920 24.99 2.78 32.48
N PHE A 921 24.37 1.76 31.89
CA PHE A 921 23.05 1.26 32.28
C PHE A 921 23.08 -0.25 32.49
N HIS A 922 22.17 -0.75 33.32
CA HIS A 922 21.92 -2.18 33.53
C HIS A 922 20.42 -2.47 33.53
N GLN A 923 20.04 -3.68 33.13
CA GLN A 923 18.63 -4.08 33.20
C GLN A 923 18.20 -4.32 34.65
N GLY A 924 17.03 -3.82 35.00
CA GLY A 924 16.42 -4.05 36.32
C GLY A 924 14.93 -3.73 36.32
N PRO A 925 14.18 -4.16 37.35
CA PRO A 925 12.79 -3.78 37.48
C PRO A 925 12.68 -2.31 37.87
N ASN A 926 11.79 -1.57 37.20
CA ASN A 926 11.43 -0.22 37.59
C ASN A 926 10.86 -0.24 39.02
N PRO A 927 11.38 0.58 39.95
CA PRO A 927 11.08 0.46 41.37
C PRO A 927 9.62 0.80 41.73
N TYR A 928 8.86 1.42 40.82
CA TYR A 928 7.51 1.90 41.10
C TYR A 928 6.40 1.03 40.50
N ASN A 929 6.65 0.38 39.37
CA ASN A 929 5.66 -0.45 38.67
C ASN A 929 6.11 -1.88 38.37
N GLY A 930 7.37 -2.23 38.65
CA GLY A 930 7.90 -3.58 38.47
C GLY A 930 8.15 -4.02 37.03
N SER A 931 7.91 -3.16 36.03
CA SER A 931 8.23 -3.45 34.63
C SER A 931 9.75 -3.50 34.41
N GLN A 932 10.19 -4.20 33.37
CA GLN A 932 11.61 -4.24 33.00
C GLN A 932 12.06 -2.88 32.43
N ASP A 933 13.19 -2.38 32.91
CA ASP A 933 13.72 -1.06 32.55
C ASP A 933 15.26 -1.09 32.48
N TRP A 934 15.86 0.00 32.02
CA TRP A 934 17.31 0.21 32.02
C TRP A 934 17.69 1.30 33.02
N LEU A 935 18.32 0.87 34.12
CA LEU A 935 18.65 1.72 35.25
C LEU A 935 20.09 2.24 35.11
N TYR A 936 20.28 3.52 35.42
CA TYR A 936 21.59 4.16 35.42
C TYR A 936 22.49 3.56 36.50
N SER A 937 23.71 3.18 36.12
CA SER A 937 24.70 2.51 36.97
C SER A 937 25.60 3.48 37.75
N GLY A 938 25.45 4.79 37.55
CA GLY A 938 26.36 5.80 38.09
C GLY A 938 27.67 5.93 37.30
N LYS A 939 28.62 6.71 37.85
CA LYS A 939 30.03 6.82 37.44
C LYS A 939 30.33 7.50 36.10
N TYR A 940 29.35 7.68 35.21
CA TYR A 940 29.59 8.37 33.92
C TYR A 940 30.20 9.76 34.12
N TRP A 941 29.69 10.51 35.10
CA TRP A 941 30.14 11.86 35.42
C TRP A 941 31.47 11.92 36.18
N ASP A 942 32.05 10.78 36.57
CA ASP A 942 33.38 10.72 37.21
C ASP A 942 34.51 10.92 36.18
N ARG A 943 34.20 10.91 34.88
CA ARG A 943 35.12 11.14 33.73
C ARG A 943 36.28 10.16 33.60
N ASN A 944 36.29 9.08 34.39
CA ASN A 944 37.31 8.03 34.32
C ASN A 944 37.00 7.03 33.19
N TYR A 945 37.17 7.47 31.95
CA TYR A 945 36.90 6.69 30.76
C TYR A 945 38.05 5.72 30.42
N SER A 946 37.99 4.52 30.99
CA SER A 946 38.83 3.38 30.61
C SER A 946 38.00 2.32 29.89
N ASP A 947 38.55 1.67 28.87
CA ASP A 947 37.96 0.53 28.17
C ASP A 947 36.57 0.80 27.55
N LEU A 948 36.40 1.96 26.91
CA LEU A 948 35.21 2.29 26.13
C LEU A 948 35.21 1.60 24.75
N PRO A 949 34.03 1.29 24.19
CA PRO A 949 33.95 0.68 22.88
C PRO A 949 34.34 1.69 21.78
N ASP A 950 35.17 1.24 20.84
CA ASP A 950 35.51 2.02 19.65
C ASP A 950 34.48 1.79 18.54
N ILE A 951 33.55 2.73 18.39
CA ILE A 951 32.38 2.61 17.53
C ILE A 951 32.42 3.51 16.28
N TYR A 952 33.31 4.51 16.22
CA TYR A 952 33.40 5.45 15.08
C TYR A 952 34.47 5.12 14.06
#